data_AF-A0A9D5A2S8-F1
#
_entry.id   AF-A0A9D5A2S8-F1
#
_cell.length_a   1.000
_cell.length_b   1.000
_cell.length_c   1.000
_cell.angle_alpha   90.00
_cell.angle_beta   90.00
_cell.angle_gamma   90.00
#
_symmetry.space_group_name_H-M   'P 1'
#
loop_
_entity.id
_entity.type
_entity.pdbx_description
1 polymer ?
#
loop_
_entity_poly.entity_id
_entity_poly.type
_entity_poly.pdbx_seq_one_letter_code
_entity_poly.pdbx_strand_id
1 'polypeptide(L)'
;MQHNIFASMRSLKIMDGCKGSQVYSIHNPSSTATAGSGTAGGGIGEKLLQQLHDHIKSQTFRSKSVRVFQSPNRTSSEVVVEGSGSLLPYGLPMSDILEPKIDPVLRPVNLVERLTGLYNKIENCSEFDRSEVYLEHCSVFKGLSDAKLFRQSLRSARQHAVNVHTKVVLASWLRYERREDELVGWSSMDCCGRNIECPKATLVANGYDPELVFDVCCCSRDCEDEGDGGDEDEDEEDFMTFVGQQCSTSYEDDEDWDMSFCIDDDEIRCCRFNMASLSIPFKTMLYGEFVESRREKINFSRNEFSVEVMKAAEVFSRTKSLSTIKPNVVLELLSLANRFCCEEMKCACDVHLASLVCELEDASLLIEYGLEETAYLLVGACLQIFLRELPGSMQCLSFVKLFCSPVGRDRLAMAGHASFMLYYFLSQVAMEEEMRSNTTVMLLERLVECAKDGWEKQQAFHQLGVVMFERKEYKDAQHWFESAVEAGHVYSLVGVARAKYKRGHTYAAYKLMNSLINDYKPVGWMYQERSLYCIGKEKMMDLISATELDPTLSFPYKYRAVSLLEENRIGPAITEINKIIGFKVSPDCLELRAWFLIAMEEYEAALRDVRAILTLDPNYMMFYGNMHGNHLVQLLGPVVQQYNQADCWMQLYDRWSSVDDIGSLAVVHQMLENDPGKSLLCFRQSLLLLRDA
;
A
#
# COMPACT_ATOMS: atom_id res chain seq x y z
N MET A 1 5.75 53.05 16.01
CA MET A 1 6.93 52.66 15.21
C MET A 1 6.60 51.41 14.39
N GLN A 2 5.65 51.60 13.49
CA GLN A 2 5.18 50.69 12.45
C GLN A 2 5.06 51.58 11.20
N HIS A 3 5.20 50.99 10.01
CA HIS A 3 5.33 51.60 8.67
C HIS A 3 6.77 51.94 8.25
N ASN A 4 7.36 51.05 7.42
CA ASN A 4 8.09 51.38 6.17
C ASN A 4 8.91 50.19 5.63
N ILE A 5 8.26 49.08 5.23
CA ILE A 5 8.90 48.04 4.38
C ILE A 5 8.11 47.77 3.09
N PHE A 6 6.94 48.39 2.88
CA PHE A 6 6.05 48.11 1.73
C PHE A 6 6.20 49.03 0.50
N ALA A 7 7.32 49.77 0.37
CA ALA A 7 7.49 50.72 -0.73
C ALA A 7 8.82 50.54 -1.49
N SER A 8 9.04 49.37 -2.08
CA SER A 8 9.99 49.21 -3.21
C SER A 8 9.63 48.02 -4.13
N MET A 9 8.34 47.81 -4.39
CA MET A 9 7.84 46.82 -5.38
C MET A 9 7.14 47.52 -6.55
N ARG A 10 7.75 48.56 -7.11
CA ARG A 10 7.36 49.09 -8.42
C ARG A 10 8.57 49.06 -9.35
N SER A 11 8.35 48.40 -10.48
CA SER A 11 9.19 48.32 -11.68
C SER A 11 10.53 47.57 -11.57
N LEU A 12 10.49 46.24 -11.65
CA LEU A 12 11.51 45.48 -12.38
C LEU A 12 10.81 44.47 -13.30
N LYS A 13 11.21 44.48 -14.57
CA LYS A 13 10.55 43.85 -15.72
C LYS A 13 10.63 42.32 -15.63
N ILE A 14 9.50 41.66 -15.33
CA ILE A 14 9.32 40.20 -15.47
C ILE A 14 9.10 39.79 -16.95
N MET A 15 9.19 40.73 -17.91
CA MET A 15 8.95 40.46 -19.34
C MET A 15 10.17 40.04 -20.17
N ASP A 16 11.39 40.05 -19.62
CA ASP A 16 12.60 39.73 -20.41
C ASP A 16 13.16 38.31 -20.22
N GLY A 17 12.53 37.47 -19.37
CA GLY A 17 12.94 36.07 -19.16
C GLY A 17 12.28 35.03 -20.09
N CYS A 18 11.36 35.45 -20.97
CA CYS A 18 10.59 34.55 -21.84
C CYS A 18 11.16 34.46 -23.27
N LYS A 19 12.45 34.16 -23.41
CA LYS A 19 13.01 33.75 -24.71
C LYS A 19 13.67 32.39 -24.55
N GLY A 20 13.06 31.38 -25.17
CA GLY A 20 13.57 30.02 -25.20
C GLY A 20 14.98 29.97 -25.79
N SER A 21 15.84 29.17 -25.17
CA SER A 21 17.16 28.85 -25.71
C SER A 21 17.00 28.15 -27.06
N GLN A 22 17.17 28.91 -28.13
CA GLN A 22 17.43 28.39 -29.46
C GLN A 22 18.83 27.78 -29.49
N VAL A 23 18.91 26.55 -29.98
CA VAL A 23 20.14 25.81 -30.25
C VAL A 23 20.94 26.58 -31.31
N TYR A 24 22.11 27.11 -30.92
CA TYR A 24 23.13 27.56 -31.86
C TYR A 24 24.33 26.64 -31.77
N SER A 25 24.55 25.91 -32.85
CA SER A 25 25.76 25.18 -33.20
C SER A 25 26.92 26.15 -33.41
N ILE A 26 28.04 25.94 -32.71
CA ILE A 26 29.28 26.68 -32.94
C ILE A 26 30.39 25.70 -33.30
N HIS A 27 30.98 25.98 -34.46
CA HIS A 27 32.16 25.39 -35.07
C HIS A 27 33.40 25.40 -34.14
N ASN A 28 34.18 24.32 -34.22
CA ASN A 28 35.58 24.24 -33.79
C ASN A 28 36.49 25.16 -34.64
N PRO A 29 37.50 25.79 -34.01
CA PRO A 29 38.78 26.05 -34.63
C PRO A 29 39.89 25.22 -33.97
N SER A 30 40.78 24.72 -34.81
CA SER A 30 42.00 23.97 -34.50
C SER A 30 43.13 24.84 -33.95
N SER A 31 44.03 24.28 -33.11
CA SER A 31 45.51 24.42 -33.24
C SER A 31 46.32 23.78 -32.08
N THR A 32 47.11 22.77 -32.45
CA THR A 32 48.54 22.49 -32.16
C THR A 32 49.22 22.80 -30.80
N ALA A 33 49.75 21.70 -30.23
CA ALA A 33 51.11 21.45 -29.70
C ALA A 33 51.64 22.18 -28.44
N THR A 34 52.06 21.40 -27.42
CA THR A 34 53.48 21.21 -27.05
C THR A 34 53.65 20.19 -25.92
N ALA A 35 54.74 19.42 -26.01
CA ALA A 35 55.17 18.41 -25.04
C ALA A 35 55.93 19.04 -23.86
N GLY A 36 55.81 18.43 -22.69
CA GLY A 36 56.63 18.73 -21.52
C GLY A 36 56.59 17.57 -20.51
N SER A 37 57.68 16.83 -20.45
CA SER A 37 57.95 15.72 -19.54
C SER A 37 58.15 16.16 -18.09
N GLY A 38 57.60 15.41 -17.12
CA GLY A 38 57.90 15.54 -15.70
C GLY A 38 57.48 14.29 -14.94
N THR A 39 58.42 13.67 -14.24
CA THR A 39 58.43 12.30 -13.70
C THR A 39 57.73 12.12 -12.34
N ALA A 40 56.95 11.02 -12.27
CA ALA A 40 56.86 10.02 -11.20
C ALA A 40 56.76 10.43 -9.70
N GLY A 41 55.60 10.12 -9.12
CA GLY A 41 55.37 9.90 -7.69
C GLY A 41 54.27 8.84 -7.51
N GLY A 42 54.56 7.59 -7.89
CA GLY A 42 53.61 6.48 -7.87
C GLY A 42 53.24 6.06 -6.45
N GLY A 43 52.09 6.53 -5.98
CA GLY A 43 51.44 6.10 -4.75
C GLY A 43 50.56 4.87 -4.98
N ILE A 44 50.40 4.06 -3.93
CA ILE A 44 49.69 2.78 -3.88
C ILE A 44 48.26 2.80 -4.53
N GLY A 45 47.64 3.99 -4.67
CA GLY A 45 46.36 4.19 -5.35
C GLY A 45 46.33 3.91 -6.87
N GLU A 46 47.42 4.13 -7.60
CA GLU A 46 47.46 3.84 -9.06
C GLU A 46 47.41 2.33 -9.35
N LYS A 47 48.01 1.51 -8.47
CA LYS A 47 47.97 0.04 -8.60
C LYS A 47 46.59 -0.53 -8.26
N LEU A 48 45.86 0.11 -7.34
CA LEU A 48 44.49 -0.25 -7.00
C LEU A 48 43.51 0.11 -8.14
N LEU A 49 43.68 1.29 -8.75
CA LEU A 49 42.94 1.70 -9.95
C LEU A 49 43.18 0.75 -11.13
N GLN A 50 44.42 0.28 -11.30
CA GLN A 50 44.77 -0.71 -12.34
C GLN A 50 44.14 -2.09 -12.06
N GLN A 51 44.08 -2.53 -10.80
CA GLN A 51 43.44 -3.80 -10.42
C GLN A 51 41.91 -3.76 -10.57
N LEU A 52 41.27 -2.63 -10.26
CA LEU A 52 39.84 -2.39 -10.53
C LEU A 52 39.54 -2.35 -12.03
N HIS A 53 40.45 -1.76 -12.82
CA HIS A 53 40.36 -1.69 -14.28
C HIS A 53 40.35 -3.08 -14.95
N ASP A 54 41.16 -4.02 -14.43
CA ASP A 54 41.23 -5.39 -14.95
C ASP A 54 40.00 -6.23 -14.55
N HIS A 55 39.42 -5.96 -13.37
CA HIS A 55 38.23 -6.67 -12.91
C HIS A 55 36.97 -6.30 -13.72
N ILE A 56 36.77 -5.01 -14.02
CA ILE A 56 35.65 -4.51 -14.84
C ILE A 56 35.69 -5.07 -16.28
N LYS A 57 36.89 -5.22 -16.86
CA LYS A 57 37.07 -5.82 -18.19
C LYS A 57 36.78 -7.32 -18.23
N SER A 58 36.96 -8.03 -17.11
CA SER A 58 36.84 -9.49 -17.06
C SER A 58 35.40 -10.04 -16.95
N GLN A 59 34.43 -9.23 -16.52
CA GLN A 59 33.06 -9.69 -16.24
C GLN A 59 32.04 -9.41 -17.37
N THR A 60 32.45 -8.83 -18.49
CA THR A 60 31.53 -8.46 -19.59
C THR A 60 31.29 -9.55 -20.64
N PHE A 61 31.72 -10.80 -20.42
CA PHE A 61 31.39 -11.91 -21.32
C PHE A 61 31.12 -13.22 -20.57
N ARG A 62 29.85 -13.45 -20.16
CA ARG A 62 29.08 -14.71 -20.35
C ARG A 62 27.89 -14.79 -19.39
N SER A 63 26.69 -14.64 -19.94
CA SER A 63 25.50 -15.39 -19.50
C SER A 63 24.42 -15.30 -20.58
N LYS A 64 24.15 -16.44 -21.23
CA LYS A 64 22.98 -16.65 -22.09
C LYS A 64 21.86 -17.24 -21.23
N SER A 65 20.69 -16.59 -21.16
CA SER A 65 19.38 -17.17 -21.52
C SER A 65 18.18 -16.37 -20.94
N VAL A 66 17.48 -15.67 -21.84
CA VAL A 66 16.02 -15.54 -22.04
C VAL A 66 15.08 -15.55 -20.82
N ARG A 67 14.46 -14.38 -20.52
CA ARG A 67 13.01 -14.08 -20.65
C ARG A 67 12.78 -12.56 -20.46
N VAL A 68 11.73 -12.07 -21.12
CA VAL A 68 11.64 -10.75 -21.79
C VAL A 68 11.01 -9.68 -20.90
N PHE A 69 11.73 -8.57 -20.68
CA PHE A 69 11.15 -7.27 -20.30
C PHE A 69 11.35 -6.29 -21.46
N GLN A 70 10.25 -5.79 -22.04
CA GLN A 70 10.27 -4.69 -23.01
C GLN A 70 10.21 -3.36 -22.25
N SER A 71 11.31 -2.62 -22.25
CA SER A 71 11.38 -1.23 -21.77
C SER A 71 10.73 -0.26 -22.77
N PRO A 72 10.01 0.79 -22.35
CA PRO A 72 9.51 1.80 -23.27
C PRO A 72 10.65 2.68 -23.82
N ASN A 73 10.64 2.87 -25.14
CA ASN A 73 11.56 3.72 -25.89
C ASN A 73 11.70 5.13 -25.28
N ARG A 74 12.85 5.43 -24.68
CA ARG A 74 13.39 6.79 -24.64
C ARG A 74 14.34 6.94 -25.82
N THR A 75 14.06 7.95 -26.64
CA THR A 75 14.93 8.40 -27.72
C THR A 75 16.36 8.60 -27.22
N SER A 76 17.26 7.84 -27.84
CA SER A 76 18.71 7.91 -27.74
C SER A 76 19.22 9.34 -27.91
N SER A 77 19.83 9.88 -26.86
CA SER A 77 20.84 10.93 -27.00
C SER A 77 22.20 10.30 -26.72
N GLU A 78 23.20 10.73 -27.47
CA GLU A 78 24.44 10.03 -27.80
C GLU A 78 25.20 9.50 -26.58
N VAL A 79 25.51 8.20 -26.63
CA VAL A 79 26.49 7.56 -25.77
C VAL A 79 27.87 8.08 -26.17
N VAL A 80 28.39 9.05 -25.43
CA VAL A 80 29.82 9.33 -25.41
C VAL A 80 30.45 8.38 -24.40
N VAL A 81 30.94 7.23 -24.88
CA VAL A 81 31.99 6.51 -24.18
C VAL A 81 33.27 7.29 -24.44
N GLU A 82 33.82 7.96 -23.43
CA GLU A 82 35.26 8.26 -23.42
C GLU A 82 35.82 8.52 -22.01
N GLY A 83 36.65 7.56 -21.59
CA GLY A 83 37.85 7.66 -20.74
C GLY A 83 37.95 8.70 -19.64
N SER A 84 37.82 8.26 -18.38
CA SER A 84 38.76 8.49 -17.27
C SER A 84 38.20 7.84 -15.99
N GLY A 85 39.08 7.33 -15.13
CA GLY A 85 38.76 6.52 -13.94
C GLY A 85 38.05 7.27 -12.81
N SER A 86 36.86 7.80 -13.07
CA SER A 86 36.00 8.39 -12.06
C SER A 86 35.04 7.33 -11.52
N LEU A 87 35.01 7.14 -10.18
CA LEU A 87 33.96 6.39 -9.48
C LEU A 87 32.58 7.08 -9.56
N LEU A 88 32.45 8.15 -10.35
CA LEU A 88 31.24 8.88 -10.68
C LEU A 88 30.88 8.67 -12.17
N PRO A 89 30.39 7.49 -12.57
CA PRO A 89 30.03 7.23 -13.96
C PRO A 89 28.87 8.09 -14.48
N TYR A 90 28.13 8.75 -13.58
CA TYR A 90 26.96 9.57 -13.89
C TYR A 90 27.14 11.07 -13.59
N GLY A 91 28.38 11.53 -13.38
CA GLY A 91 28.69 12.93 -13.07
C GLY A 91 28.33 13.34 -11.64
N LEU A 92 28.14 14.65 -11.42
CA LEU A 92 27.69 15.25 -10.16
C LEU A 92 26.20 15.59 -10.24
N PRO A 93 25.47 15.61 -9.11
CA PRO A 93 24.06 16.00 -9.09
C PRO A 93 23.89 17.44 -9.52
N MET A 94 22.81 17.72 -10.25
CA MET A 94 22.47 19.05 -10.76
C MET A 94 21.18 19.57 -10.14
N SER A 95 21.14 20.86 -9.86
CA SER A 95 20.04 21.52 -9.15
C SER A 95 18.74 21.56 -9.97
N ASP A 96 18.85 21.56 -11.31
CA ASP A 96 17.72 21.56 -12.25
C ASP A 96 16.91 20.25 -12.26
N ILE A 97 17.47 19.14 -11.77
CA ILE A 97 16.82 17.83 -11.73
C ILE A 97 16.04 17.66 -10.42
N LEU A 98 16.34 18.47 -9.41
CA LEU A 98 15.69 18.38 -8.10
C LEU A 98 14.28 18.98 -8.16
N GLU A 99 13.29 18.15 -7.84
CA GLU A 99 11.90 18.55 -7.66
C GLU A 99 11.36 17.81 -6.42
N PRO A 100 10.67 18.48 -5.48
CA PRO A 100 9.99 17.77 -4.40
C PRO A 100 8.89 16.89 -5.00
N LYS A 101 8.55 15.75 -4.40
CA LYS A 101 7.37 15.00 -4.84
C LYS A 101 6.08 15.74 -4.46
N ILE A 102 4.98 15.48 -5.17
CA ILE A 102 3.65 15.86 -4.69
C ILE A 102 3.20 14.76 -3.73
N ASP A 103 2.92 15.11 -2.48
CA ASP A 103 2.54 14.11 -1.47
C ASP A 103 1.16 13.52 -1.84
N PRO A 104 0.98 12.19 -1.99
CA PRO A 104 -0.28 11.57 -2.42
C PRO A 104 -1.33 11.41 -1.29
N VAL A 105 -1.29 12.30 -0.30
CA VAL A 105 -2.04 12.20 0.96
C VAL A 105 -2.72 13.52 1.28
N LEU A 106 -3.72 13.48 2.17
CA LEU A 106 -4.38 14.68 2.67
C LEU A 106 -3.38 15.50 3.49
N ARG A 107 -3.11 16.72 3.04
CA ARG A 107 -2.23 17.66 3.74
C ARG A 107 -3.02 18.90 4.16
N PRO A 108 -3.57 18.93 5.39
CA PRO A 108 -4.32 20.09 5.87
C PRO A 108 -3.39 21.30 6.05
N VAL A 109 -3.90 22.50 5.76
CA VAL A 109 -3.17 23.76 6.01
C VAL A 109 -2.99 23.99 7.51
N ASN A 110 -4.04 23.73 8.30
CA ASN A 110 -4.02 23.78 9.76
C ASN A 110 -4.18 22.37 10.34
N LEU A 111 -3.05 21.70 10.54
CA LEU A 111 -3.01 20.34 11.08
C LEU A 111 -3.63 20.24 12.48
N VAL A 112 -3.33 21.18 13.38
CA VAL A 112 -3.80 21.15 14.77
C VAL A 112 -5.31 21.25 14.83
N GLU A 113 -5.90 22.16 14.07
CA GLU A 113 -7.35 22.33 13.98
C GLU A 113 -8.02 21.09 13.36
N ARG A 114 -7.42 20.52 12.31
CA ARG A 114 -7.92 19.29 11.68
C ARG A 114 -7.92 18.11 12.65
N LEU A 115 -6.83 17.91 13.38
CA LEU A 115 -6.73 16.85 14.39
C LEU A 115 -7.73 17.08 15.52
N THR A 116 -7.85 18.32 16.03
CA THR A 116 -8.83 18.66 17.07
C THR A 116 -10.26 18.35 16.63
N GLY A 117 -10.61 18.71 15.38
CA GLY A 117 -11.91 18.38 14.80
C GLY A 117 -12.15 16.87 14.69
N LEU A 118 -11.12 16.09 14.36
CA LEU A 118 -11.22 14.64 14.29
C LEU A 118 -11.36 13.99 15.66
N TYR A 119 -10.60 14.42 16.67
CA TYR A 119 -10.77 13.94 18.05
C TYR A 119 -12.18 14.19 18.56
N ASN A 120 -12.71 15.40 18.37
CA ASN A 120 -14.10 15.71 18.70
C ASN A 120 -15.09 14.82 17.93
N LYS A 121 -14.82 14.51 16.65
CA LYS A 121 -15.68 13.63 15.85
C LYS A 121 -15.65 12.19 16.36
N ILE A 122 -14.49 11.69 16.79
CA ILE A 122 -14.33 10.35 17.37
C ILE A 122 -15.08 10.23 18.70
N GLU A 123 -15.00 11.25 19.56
CA GLU A 123 -15.69 11.26 20.85
C GLU A 123 -17.22 11.29 20.70
N ASN A 124 -17.73 11.99 19.69
CA ASN A 124 -19.16 12.24 19.52
C ASN A 124 -19.85 11.31 18.51
N CYS A 125 -19.12 10.48 17.75
CA CYS A 125 -19.74 9.59 16.77
C CYS A 125 -20.34 8.33 17.41
N SER A 126 -21.27 7.69 16.69
CA SER A 126 -21.81 6.40 17.09
C SER A 126 -20.75 5.31 17.02
N GLU A 127 -20.89 4.25 17.80
CA GLU A 127 -19.92 3.14 17.80
C GLU A 127 -19.76 2.49 16.42
N PHE A 128 -20.82 2.47 15.62
CA PHE A 128 -20.83 1.90 14.27
C PHE A 128 -20.09 2.78 13.25
N ASP A 129 -20.01 4.09 13.48
CA ASP A 129 -19.33 5.03 12.59
C ASP A 129 -17.84 5.20 12.96
N ARG A 130 -17.42 4.78 14.16
CA ARG A 130 -16.05 4.96 14.65
C ARG A 130 -14.99 4.42 13.69
N SER A 131 -15.22 3.26 13.08
CA SER A 131 -14.27 2.70 12.10
C SER A 131 -14.02 3.64 10.92
N GLU A 132 -15.05 4.29 10.37
CA GLU A 132 -14.91 5.24 9.25
C GLU A 132 -14.19 6.53 9.71
N VAL A 133 -14.48 7.01 10.92
CA VAL A 133 -13.80 8.20 11.47
C VAL A 133 -12.30 7.92 11.74
N TYR A 134 -11.96 6.74 12.26
CA TYR A 134 -10.56 6.35 12.41
C TYR A 134 -9.85 6.16 11.06
N LEU A 135 -10.56 5.81 9.98
CA LEU A 135 -9.98 5.79 8.63
C LEU A 135 -9.64 7.22 8.15
N GLU A 136 -10.51 8.21 8.40
CA GLU A 136 -10.21 9.62 8.16
C GLU A 136 -8.98 10.07 8.97
N HIS A 137 -8.88 9.63 10.22
CA HIS A 137 -7.73 9.88 11.09
C HIS A 137 -6.43 9.24 10.56
N CYS A 138 -6.49 8.02 10.01
CA CYS A 138 -5.37 7.37 9.33
C CYS A 138 -4.86 8.23 8.17
N SER A 139 -5.75 8.82 7.37
CA SER A 139 -5.35 9.64 6.21
C SER A 139 -4.51 10.87 6.62
N VAL A 140 -4.81 11.46 7.80
CA VAL A 140 -4.06 12.61 8.34
C VAL A 140 -2.70 12.17 8.89
N PHE A 141 -2.63 11.07 9.63
CA PHE A 141 -1.35 10.57 10.14
C PHE A 141 -0.41 10.07 9.04
N LYS A 142 -0.95 9.53 7.94
CA LYS A 142 -0.14 9.20 6.77
C LYS A 142 0.53 10.47 6.20
N GLY A 143 -0.13 11.62 6.28
CA GLY A 143 0.42 12.94 5.96
C GLY A 143 1.58 13.41 6.84
N LEU A 144 1.69 12.89 8.07
CA LEU A 144 2.78 13.23 9.00
C LEU A 144 4.02 12.33 8.83
N SER A 145 3.96 11.33 7.95
CA SER A 145 5.02 10.33 7.78
C SER A 145 5.37 9.56 9.07
N ASP A 146 4.42 9.47 10.02
CA ASP A 146 4.54 8.69 11.24
C ASP A 146 3.81 7.35 11.09
N ALA A 147 4.60 6.30 10.86
CA ALA A 147 4.09 4.95 10.70
C ALA A 147 3.48 4.37 11.99
N LYS A 148 3.84 4.85 13.18
CA LYS A 148 3.26 4.37 14.45
C LYS A 148 1.85 4.88 14.62
N LEU A 149 1.67 6.20 14.52
CA LEU A 149 0.36 6.83 14.68
C LEU A 149 -0.62 6.36 13.60
N PHE A 150 -0.12 6.18 12.37
CA PHE A 150 -0.90 5.56 11.30
C PHE A 150 -1.37 4.14 11.68
N ARG A 151 -0.46 3.25 12.07
CA ARG A 151 -0.80 1.87 12.46
C ARG A 151 -1.70 1.80 13.68
N GLN A 152 -1.50 2.68 14.67
CA GLN A 152 -2.35 2.77 15.86
C GLN A 152 -3.77 3.17 15.46
N SER A 153 -3.92 4.19 14.62
CA SER A 153 -5.23 4.59 14.11
C SER A 153 -5.90 3.50 13.28
N LEU A 154 -5.13 2.74 12.50
CA LEU A 154 -5.63 1.61 11.71
C LEU A 154 -6.10 0.46 12.61
N ARG A 155 -5.40 0.20 13.73
CA ARG A 155 -5.84 -0.74 14.76
C ARG A 155 -7.14 -0.29 15.41
N SER A 156 -7.28 0.99 15.74
CA SER A 156 -8.54 1.54 16.27
C SER A 156 -9.67 1.44 15.25
N ALA A 157 -9.40 1.67 13.96
CA ALA A 157 -10.38 1.41 12.91
C ALA A 157 -10.82 -0.07 12.91
N ARG A 158 -9.87 -1.01 12.98
CA ARG A 158 -10.15 -2.45 13.00
C ARG A 158 -10.88 -2.90 14.27
N GLN A 159 -10.55 -2.32 15.42
CA GLN A 159 -11.23 -2.53 16.69
C GLN A 159 -12.71 -2.20 16.57
N HIS A 160 -13.03 -1.11 15.85
CA HIS A 160 -14.39 -0.66 15.67
C HIS A 160 -15.11 -1.22 14.42
N ALA A 161 -14.51 -2.21 13.74
CA ALA A 161 -15.06 -2.80 12.53
C ALA A 161 -16.11 -3.88 12.86
N VAL A 162 -17.36 -3.64 12.46
CA VAL A 162 -18.50 -4.49 12.81
C VAL A 162 -18.74 -5.60 11.78
N ASN A 163 -18.74 -5.26 10.50
CA ASN A 163 -19.08 -6.20 9.42
C ASN A 163 -17.84 -6.93 8.89
N VAL A 164 -18.04 -8.12 8.31
CA VAL A 164 -16.95 -8.98 7.80
C VAL A 164 -16.10 -8.24 6.77
N HIS A 165 -16.73 -7.49 5.85
CA HIS A 165 -16.04 -6.72 4.84
C HIS A 165 -14.99 -5.74 5.42
N THR A 166 -15.40 -4.89 6.37
CA THR A 166 -14.50 -3.93 7.02
C THR A 166 -13.41 -4.63 7.85
N LYS A 167 -13.76 -5.70 8.56
CA LYS A 167 -12.79 -6.53 9.30
C LYS A 167 -11.72 -7.10 8.35
N VAL A 168 -12.11 -7.70 7.22
CA VAL A 168 -11.23 -8.31 6.23
C VAL A 168 -10.27 -7.28 5.62
N VAL A 169 -10.78 -6.13 5.19
CA VAL A 169 -9.95 -5.09 4.57
C VAL A 169 -8.93 -4.53 5.58
N LEU A 170 -9.38 -4.17 6.78
CA LEU A 170 -8.50 -3.56 7.80
C LEU A 170 -7.48 -4.54 8.38
N ALA A 171 -7.85 -5.81 8.57
CA ALA A 171 -6.90 -6.84 9.00
C ALA A 171 -5.82 -7.08 7.93
N SER A 172 -6.20 -7.15 6.66
CA SER A 172 -5.26 -7.30 5.55
C SER A 172 -4.35 -6.08 5.40
N TRP A 173 -4.88 -4.88 5.62
CA TRP A 173 -4.11 -3.65 5.60
C TRP A 173 -3.11 -3.58 6.77
N LEU A 174 -3.51 -3.97 7.98
CA LEU A 174 -2.58 -4.07 9.12
C LEU A 174 -1.42 -5.05 8.84
N ARG A 175 -1.73 -6.18 8.20
CA ARG A 175 -0.73 -7.15 7.75
C ARG A 175 0.25 -6.53 6.75
N TYR A 176 -0.26 -5.86 5.71
CA TYR A 176 0.55 -5.20 4.68
C TYR A 176 1.48 -4.11 5.27
N GLU A 177 0.99 -3.31 6.21
CA GLU A 177 1.79 -2.25 6.86
C GLU A 177 2.92 -2.82 7.76
N ARG A 178 2.86 -4.10 8.13
CA ARG A 178 3.97 -4.79 8.79
C ARG A 178 5.03 -5.32 7.81
N ARG A 179 4.80 -5.22 6.50
CA ARG A 179 5.65 -5.80 5.46
C ARG A 179 5.79 -7.32 5.59
N GLU A 180 4.73 -8.00 6.05
CA GLU A 180 4.72 -9.46 6.11
C GLU A 180 4.73 -10.12 4.73
N ASP A 181 4.36 -9.38 3.68
CA ASP A 181 4.50 -9.78 2.29
C ASP A 181 5.97 -9.97 1.86
N GLU A 182 6.93 -9.35 2.56
CA GLU A 182 8.37 -9.57 2.32
C GLU A 182 8.88 -10.88 2.98
N LEU A 183 8.08 -11.55 3.81
CA LEU A 183 8.49 -12.78 4.50
C LEU A 183 8.35 -14.02 3.62
N VAL A 184 9.45 -14.75 3.47
CA VAL A 184 9.45 -16.04 2.77
C VAL A 184 8.84 -17.12 3.66
N GLY A 185 7.87 -17.88 3.13
CA GLY A 185 7.28 -19.05 3.78
C GLY A 185 6.04 -18.77 4.65
N TRP A 186 5.44 -17.58 4.53
CA TRP A 186 4.17 -17.26 5.18
C TRP A 186 2.99 -17.52 4.24
N SER A 187 1.95 -18.16 4.77
CA SER A 187 0.69 -18.41 4.07
C SER A 187 -0.27 -17.23 4.20
N SER A 188 -1.21 -17.11 3.27
CA SER A 188 -2.37 -16.22 3.37
C SER A 188 -3.16 -16.50 4.66
N MET A 189 -3.19 -17.74 5.15
CA MET A 189 -4.00 -18.19 6.29
C MET A 189 -3.32 -18.16 7.67
N ASP A 190 -2.07 -17.69 7.77
CA ASP A 190 -1.36 -17.64 9.06
C ASP A 190 -2.03 -16.70 10.10
N CYS A 191 -2.30 -17.19 11.32
CA CYS A 191 -2.77 -16.36 12.46
C CYS A 191 -1.57 -15.71 13.17
N CYS A 192 -1.71 -14.44 13.54
CA CYS A 192 -0.76 -13.73 14.41
C CYS A 192 -0.97 -14.00 15.92
N GLY A 193 -1.80 -14.98 16.27
CA GLY A 193 -2.18 -15.30 17.65
C GLY A 193 -3.27 -14.40 18.25
N ARG A 194 -3.81 -13.41 17.52
CA ARG A 194 -4.83 -12.46 18.03
C ARG A 194 -6.04 -12.31 17.11
N ASN A 195 -7.21 -12.03 17.69
CA ASN A 195 -8.47 -11.89 16.96
C ASN A 195 -8.47 -10.73 15.95
N ILE A 196 -7.73 -9.65 16.24
CA ILE A 196 -7.63 -8.46 15.37
C ILE A 196 -7.26 -8.80 13.92
N GLU A 197 -6.44 -9.83 13.72
CA GLU A 197 -5.93 -10.23 12.40
C GLU A 197 -6.00 -11.74 12.13
N CYS A 198 -6.59 -12.58 13.01
CA CYS A 198 -6.82 -14.00 12.67
C CYS A 198 -7.77 -14.09 11.45
N PRO A 199 -7.37 -14.79 10.38
CA PRO A 199 -8.22 -15.04 9.20
C PRO A 199 -9.57 -15.66 9.55
N LYS A 200 -9.60 -16.62 10.49
CA LYS A 200 -10.83 -17.27 10.93
C LYS A 200 -11.75 -16.31 11.71
N ALA A 201 -11.19 -15.59 12.70
CA ALA A 201 -11.95 -14.66 13.53
C ALA A 201 -12.54 -13.48 12.75
N THR A 202 -11.88 -13.07 11.67
CA THR A 202 -12.29 -11.96 10.81
C THR A 202 -13.54 -12.29 9.99
N LEU A 203 -13.78 -13.57 9.68
CA LEU A 203 -14.95 -14.05 8.94
C LEU A 203 -16.18 -14.33 9.83
N VAL A 204 -16.09 -14.12 11.14
CA VAL A 204 -17.21 -14.31 12.05
C VAL A 204 -18.21 -13.15 11.90
N ALA A 205 -19.42 -13.48 11.42
CA ALA A 205 -20.51 -12.53 11.21
C ALA A 205 -21.25 -12.11 12.48
N ASN A 206 -21.30 -12.99 13.50
CA ASN A 206 -22.10 -12.79 14.72
C ASN A 206 -21.20 -12.45 15.93
N GLY A 207 -21.62 -11.49 16.75
CA GLY A 207 -20.86 -11.06 17.93
C GLY A 207 -19.78 -10.05 17.55
N TYR A 208 -20.10 -8.76 17.69
CA TYR A 208 -19.10 -7.70 17.65
C TYR A 208 -18.93 -7.18 19.07
N ASP A 209 -17.75 -7.39 19.61
CA ASP A 209 -17.31 -6.82 20.87
C ASP A 209 -15.94 -6.15 20.66
N PRO A 210 -15.85 -4.81 20.76
CA PRO A 210 -14.59 -4.08 20.65
C PRO A 210 -13.54 -4.49 21.69
N GLU A 211 -13.95 -5.07 22.82
CA GLU A 211 -13.05 -5.46 23.92
C GLU A 211 -12.31 -6.77 23.59
N LEU A 212 -12.98 -7.72 22.94
CA LEU A 212 -12.42 -9.05 22.61
C LEU A 212 -11.48 -9.05 21.39
N VAL A 213 -11.33 -7.90 20.70
CA VAL A 213 -10.52 -7.80 19.47
C VAL A 213 -9.04 -8.06 19.73
N PHE A 214 -8.54 -7.77 20.94
CA PHE A 214 -7.13 -7.94 21.30
C PHE A 214 -6.81 -9.28 21.96
N ASP A 215 -7.84 -10.11 22.21
CA ASP A 215 -7.71 -11.43 22.82
C ASP A 215 -7.01 -12.42 21.90
N VAL A 216 -6.55 -13.50 22.53
CA VAL A 216 -5.86 -14.60 21.85
C VAL A 216 -6.81 -15.31 20.89
N CYS A 217 -6.35 -15.57 19.66
CA CYS A 217 -7.12 -16.29 18.66
C CYS A 217 -7.27 -17.77 19.06
N CYS A 218 -8.48 -18.35 18.95
CA CYS A 218 -8.68 -19.79 19.17
C CYS A 218 -7.96 -20.66 18.12
N CYS A 219 -7.39 -20.04 17.09
CA CYS A 219 -6.68 -20.68 15.99
C CYS A 219 -5.45 -21.51 16.49
N SER A 220 -4.96 -21.29 17.72
CA SER A 220 -3.90 -22.09 18.37
C SER A 220 -4.38 -23.36 19.11
N ARG A 221 -5.64 -23.40 19.58
CA ARG A 221 -6.20 -24.57 20.28
C ARG A 221 -6.51 -25.72 19.30
N ASP A 222 -6.90 -25.38 18.07
CA ASP A 222 -7.17 -26.36 17.01
C ASP A 222 -5.92 -27.16 16.57
N CYS A 223 -4.70 -26.73 16.93
CA CYS A 223 -3.46 -27.40 16.53
C CYS A 223 -2.97 -28.45 17.53
N GLU A 224 -3.47 -28.44 18.78
CA GLU A 224 -3.02 -29.35 19.84
C GLU A 224 -3.92 -30.59 19.99
N ASP A 225 -5.10 -30.60 19.36
CA ASP A 225 -6.12 -31.65 19.53
C ASP A 225 -6.00 -32.85 18.55
N GLU A 226 -4.96 -32.90 17.70
CA GLU A 226 -4.66 -34.08 16.86
C GLU A 226 -3.64 -35.05 17.47
N GLY A 227 -3.25 -34.88 18.74
CA GLY A 227 -2.52 -35.93 19.42
C GLY A 227 -2.00 -35.59 20.81
N ASP A 228 -2.81 -35.84 21.83
CA ASP A 228 -2.43 -36.76 22.91
C ASP A 228 -3.68 -37.11 23.74
N GLY A 229 -3.87 -38.39 24.04
CA GLY A 229 -4.89 -38.82 24.99
C GLY A 229 -4.31 -38.73 26.40
N GLY A 230 -4.93 -37.94 27.28
CA GLY A 230 -4.50 -37.85 28.67
C GLY A 230 -5.44 -37.03 29.54
N ASP A 231 -6.34 -37.76 30.20
CA ASP A 231 -7.23 -37.46 31.33
C ASP A 231 -7.08 -36.15 32.15
N GLU A 232 -8.27 -35.57 32.39
CA GLU A 232 -8.81 -34.97 33.63
C GLU A 232 -8.05 -33.80 34.30
N ASP A 233 -8.66 -32.61 34.30
CA ASP A 233 -9.25 -32.06 35.52
C ASP A 233 -10.25 -30.92 35.20
N GLU A 234 -11.34 -30.96 35.98
CA GLU A 234 -12.53 -30.12 35.95
C GLU A 234 -12.22 -28.67 36.35
N ASP A 235 -12.85 -27.71 35.66
CA ASP A 235 -13.43 -26.45 36.21
C ASP A 235 -13.52 -25.39 35.09
N GLU A 236 -14.71 -25.19 34.52
CA GLU A 236 -15.27 -23.86 34.20
C GLU A 236 -16.71 -24.01 33.66
N GLU A 237 -17.67 -23.85 34.58
CA GLU A 237 -19.04 -23.44 34.27
C GLU A 237 -19.07 -21.95 33.88
N ASP A 238 -20.01 -21.63 32.98
CA ASP A 238 -20.56 -20.32 32.58
C ASP A 238 -19.99 -19.65 31.32
N PHE A 239 -20.62 -19.95 30.16
CA PHE A 239 -21.49 -18.99 29.45
C PHE A 239 -21.95 -19.59 28.10
N MET A 240 -23.17 -20.16 28.07
CA MET A 240 -24.17 -20.10 26.98
C MET A 240 -25.16 -21.27 27.11
N THR A 241 -26.26 -21.04 27.83
CA THR A 241 -27.47 -21.87 27.72
C THR A 241 -28.69 -20.98 27.51
N PHE A 242 -29.33 -21.12 26.35
CA PHE A 242 -30.75 -20.90 25.98
C PHE A 242 -30.75 -20.80 24.44
N VAL A 243 -31.32 -21.67 23.59
CA VAL A 243 -32.37 -22.69 23.67
C VAL A 243 -32.11 -23.70 22.54
N GLY A 244 -32.29 -25.01 22.79
CA GLY A 244 -32.35 -25.99 21.70
C GLY A 244 -32.06 -27.44 22.05
N GLN A 245 -32.56 -27.89 23.21
CA GLN A 245 -32.78 -29.29 23.63
C GLN A 245 -32.41 -30.38 22.60
N GLN A 246 -31.27 -31.05 22.82
CA GLN A 246 -30.93 -32.32 22.18
C GLN A 246 -31.96 -33.38 22.60
N CYS A 247 -32.65 -33.98 21.63
CA CYS A 247 -33.32 -35.25 21.81
C CYS A 247 -32.44 -36.36 21.23
N SER A 248 -31.85 -37.16 22.12
CA SER A 248 -31.44 -38.52 21.79
C SER A 248 -32.70 -39.37 21.61
N THR A 249 -32.92 -39.93 20.41
CA THR A 249 -33.70 -41.16 20.26
C THR A 249 -33.18 -41.97 19.09
N SER A 250 -32.64 -43.14 19.42
CA SER A 250 -32.50 -44.29 18.54
C SER A 250 -33.89 -44.79 18.13
N TYR A 251 -34.29 -44.63 16.87
CA TYR A 251 -35.34 -45.42 16.23
C TYR A 251 -35.02 -45.54 14.73
N GLU A 252 -34.61 -46.73 14.33
CA GLU A 252 -34.85 -47.22 12.97
C GLU A 252 -36.37 -47.40 12.79
N ASP A 253 -36.86 -47.18 11.56
CA ASP A 253 -38.20 -47.47 11.04
C ASP A 253 -39.36 -46.50 11.39
N ASP A 254 -39.46 -45.42 10.60
CA ASP A 254 -40.59 -45.13 9.67
C ASP A 254 -40.42 -43.68 9.19
N GLU A 255 -39.55 -43.45 8.20
CA GLU A 255 -39.48 -42.15 7.53
C GLU A 255 -40.76 -41.95 6.71
N ASP A 256 -41.72 -41.23 7.31
CA ASP A 256 -43.05 -40.96 6.74
C ASP A 256 -42.93 -39.93 5.61
N TRP A 257 -42.36 -40.38 4.48
CA TRP A 257 -42.24 -39.63 3.24
C TRP A 257 -43.64 -39.46 2.61
N ASP A 258 -44.23 -38.28 2.76
CA ASP A 258 -45.61 -37.97 2.33
C ASP A 258 -45.68 -37.32 0.94
N MET A 259 -44.52 -37.08 0.30
CA MET A 259 -44.45 -36.57 -1.06
C MET A 259 -43.11 -36.93 -1.75
N SER A 260 -43.05 -36.73 -3.07
CA SER A 260 -41.81 -36.83 -3.84
C SER A 260 -41.67 -35.73 -4.89
N PHE A 261 -40.44 -35.23 -5.04
CA PHE A 261 -40.05 -34.41 -6.18
C PHE A 261 -39.54 -35.32 -7.30
N CYS A 262 -40.09 -35.17 -8.50
CA CYS A 262 -39.67 -35.93 -9.68
C CYS A 262 -38.84 -35.02 -10.60
N ILE A 263 -37.57 -35.37 -10.79
CA ILE A 263 -36.67 -34.74 -11.77
C ILE A 263 -36.38 -35.79 -12.84
N ASP A 264 -36.98 -35.59 -14.00
CA ASP A 264 -36.95 -36.48 -15.16
C ASP A 264 -37.49 -37.86 -14.77
N ASP A 265 -36.65 -38.89 -14.77
CA ASP A 265 -37.04 -40.25 -14.39
C ASP A 265 -36.75 -40.57 -12.91
N ASP A 266 -36.07 -39.67 -12.19
CA ASP A 266 -35.66 -39.86 -10.80
C ASP A 266 -36.71 -39.32 -9.80
N GLU A 267 -36.98 -40.10 -8.75
CA GLU A 267 -37.93 -39.76 -7.69
C GLU A 267 -37.19 -39.55 -6.36
N ILE A 268 -37.23 -38.33 -5.84
CA ILE A 268 -36.69 -37.96 -4.52
C ILE A 268 -37.84 -37.92 -3.52
N ARG A 269 -37.85 -38.82 -2.55
CA ARG A 269 -38.84 -38.85 -1.46
C ARG A 269 -38.50 -37.78 -0.42
N CYS A 270 -39.50 -37.02 0.01
CA CYS A 270 -39.33 -35.90 0.93
C CYS A 270 -40.48 -35.82 1.93
N CYS A 271 -40.22 -35.22 3.08
CA CYS A 271 -41.25 -34.86 4.05
C CYS A 271 -41.74 -33.44 3.73
N ARG A 272 -43.01 -33.29 3.42
CA ARG A 272 -43.66 -32.03 3.02
C ARG A 272 -43.47 -30.96 4.07
N PHE A 273 -43.59 -31.32 5.34
CA PHE A 273 -43.39 -30.39 6.45
C PHE A 273 -41.96 -29.83 6.45
N ASN A 274 -40.95 -30.71 6.36
CA ASN A 274 -39.54 -30.29 6.37
C ASN A 274 -39.23 -29.40 5.16
N MET A 275 -39.66 -29.80 3.96
CA MET A 275 -39.45 -29.00 2.74
C MET A 275 -40.17 -27.65 2.82
N ALA A 276 -41.41 -27.62 3.31
CA ALA A 276 -42.15 -26.38 3.53
C ALA A 276 -41.50 -25.46 4.58
N SER A 277 -40.77 -26.03 5.55
CA SER A 277 -40.07 -25.25 6.59
C SER A 277 -38.86 -24.50 6.06
N LEU A 278 -38.33 -24.89 4.88
CA LEU A 278 -37.14 -24.27 4.30
C LEU A 278 -37.36 -22.82 3.89
N SER A 279 -38.56 -22.48 3.39
CA SER A 279 -38.87 -21.13 2.94
C SER A 279 -40.37 -20.87 2.76
N ILE A 280 -40.73 -19.58 2.70
CA ILE A 280 -42.10 -19.15 2.39
C ILE A 280 -42.55 -19.64 0.99
N PRO A 281 -41.73 -19.57 -0.08
CA PRO A 281 -42.07 -20.17 -1.37
C PRO A 281 -42.43 -21.66 -1.28
N PHE A 282 -41.61 -22.49 -0.62
CA PHE A 282 -41.91 -23.92 -0.46
C PHE A 282 -43.17 -24.13 0.37
N LYS A 283 -43.34 -23.39 1.46
CA LYS A 283 -44.57 -23.44 2.28
C LYS A 283 -45.82 -23.13 1.47
N THR A 284 -45.75 -22.12 0.61
CA THR A 284 -46.88 -21.70 -0.22
C THR A 284 -47.17 -22.72 -1.31
N MET A 285 -46.15 -23.30 -1.95
CA MET A 285 -46.32 -24.37 -2.95
C MET A 285 -46.96 -25.62 -2.34
N LEU A 286 -46.52 -26.03 -1.14
CA LEU A 286 -46.88 -27.31 -0.53
C LEU A 286 -48.14 -27.27 0.35
N TYR A 287 -48.47 -26.11 0.92
CA TYR A 287 -49.65 -25.93 1.79
C TYR A 287 -50.61 -24.81 1.35
N GLY A 288 -50.27 -24.06 0.31
CA GLY A 288 -51.14 -23.02 -0.25
C GLY A 288 -52.18 -23.57 -1.23
N GLU A 289 -52.71 -22.68 -2.07
CA GLU A 289 -53.80 -23.01 -3.00
C GLU A 289 -53.32 -23.59 -4.36
N PHE A 290 -52.02 -23.89 -4.47
CA PHE A 290 -51.42 -24.46 -5.67
C PHE A 290 -51.82 -25.93 -5.87
N VAL A 291 -51.77 -26.41 -7.12
CA VAL A 291 -52.17 -27.79 -7.46
C VAL A 291 -51.22 -28.80 -6.80
N GLU A 292 -49.96 -28.41 -6.64
CA GLU A 292 -48.86 -29.13 -5.99
C GLU A 292 -49.21 -29.51 -4.55
N SER A 293 -49.97 -28.68 -3.82
CA SER A 293 -50.39 -28.95 -2.43
C SER A 293 -51.24 -30.22 -2.27
N ARG A 294 -51.87 -30.72 -3.34
CA ARG A 294 -52.74 -31.91 -3.32
C ARG A 294 -52.11 -33.11 -4.01
N ARG A 295 -50.86 -33.01 -4.47
CA ARG A 295 -50.16 -34.07 -5.18
C ARG A 295 -49.16 -34.77 -4.27
N GLU A 296 -49.06 -36.08 -4.40
CA GLU A 296 -47.96 -36.87 -3.82
C GLU A 296 -46.69 -36.72 -4.64
N LYS A 297 -46.80 -36.69 -5.98
CA LYS A 297 -45.66 -36.51 -6.90
C LYS A 297 -45.68 -35.13 -7.54
N ILE A 298 -44.64 -34.34 -7.32
CA ILE A 298 -44.47 -32.98 -7.83
C ILE A 298 -43.35 -32.98 -8.89
N ASN A 299 -43.66 -32.58 -10.12
CA ASN A 299 -42.66 -32.49 -11.17
C ASN A 299 -41.77 -31.25 -10.97
N PHE A 300 -40.47 -31.45 -10.90
CA PHE A 300 -39.46 -30.42 -10.68
C PHE A 300 -38.44 -30.27 -11.82
N SER A 301 -38.54 -31.06 -12.91
CA SER A 301 -37.59 -31.07 -14.03
C SER A 301 -37.34 -29.70 -14.67
N ARG A 302 -38.34 -28.82 -14.67
CA ARG A 302 -38.25 -27.50 -15.34
C ARG A 302 -37.45 -26.46 -14.56
N ASN A 303 -36.93 -26.81 -13.38
CA ASN A 303 -36.17 -25.89 -12.55
C ASN A 303 -34.66 -25.91 -12.80
N GLU A 304 -34.17 -26.79 -13.68
CA GLU A 304 -32.74 -26.87 -14.07
C GLU A 304 -31.79 -27.25 -12.92
N PHE A 305 -32.30 -27.96 -11.89
CA PHE A 305 -31.49 -28.49 -10.80
C PHE A 305 -31.27 -29.99 -10.94
N SER A 306 -30.10 -30.46 -10.52
CA SER A 306 -29.73 -31.87 -10.51
C SER A 306 -30.47 -32.65 -9.42
N VAL A 307 -30.61 -33.96 -9.65
CA VAL A 307 -31.16 -34.91 -8.68
C VAL A 307 -30.36 -34.92 -7.38
N GLU A 308 -29.03 -34.72 -7.48
CA GLU A 308 -28.11 -34.68 -6.36
C GLU A 308 -28.40 -33.48 -5.44
N VAL A 309 -28.73 -32.32 -6.01
CA VAL A 309 -29.09 -31.12 -5.25
C VAL A 309 -30.43 -31.25 -4.55
N MET A 310 -31.44 -31.85 -5.17
CA MET A 310 -32.71 -32.08 -4.47
C MET A 310 -32.57 -33.09 -3.34
N LYS A 311 -31.72 -34.11 -3.50
CA LYS A 311 -31.33 -35.01 -2.40
C LYS A 311 -30.61 -34.25 -1.29
N ALA A 312 -29.68 -33.36 -1.65
CA ALA A 312 -28.98 -32.50 -0.69
C ALA A 312 -29.94 -31.56 0.06
N ALA A 313 -30.91 -30.95 -0.63
CA ALA A 313 -31.93 -30.09 -0.03
C ALA A 313 -32.84 -30.85 0.94
N GLU A 314 -33.22 -32.08 0.59
CA GLU A 314 -33.95 -32.98 1.49
C GLU A 314 -33.12 -33.27 2.74
N VAL A 315 -31.88 -33.75 2.58
CA VAL A 315 -31.00 -34.08 3.71
C VAL A 315 -30.80 -32.86 4.61
N PHE A 316 -30.59 -31.68 4.04
CA PHE A 316 -30.46 -30.44 4.78
C PHE A 316 -31.76 -30.06 5.51
N SER A 317 -32.93 -30.29 4.90
CA SER A 317 -34.22 -30.00 5.53
C SER A 317 -34.42 -30.73 6.86
N ARG A 318 -33.84 -31.93 6.99
CA ARG A 318 -33.90 -32.77 8.19
C ARG A 318 -32.75 -32.52 9.16
N THR A 319 -31.52 -32.42 8.64
CA THR A 319 -30.30 -32.41 9.48
C THR A 319 -29.77 -31.02 9.78
N LYS A 320 -30.17 -30.01 8.97
CA LYS A 320 -29.60 -28.66 8.97
C LYS A 320 -28.07 -28.64 8.83
N SER A 321 -27.48 -29.69 8.27
CA SER A 321 -26.03 -29.88 8.11
C SER A 321 -25.64 -30.12 6.65
N LEU A 322 -24.46 -29.64 6.27
CA LEU A 322 -23.86 -29.83 4.95
C LEU A 322 -22.58 -30.68 4.98
N SER A 323 -22.19 -31.22 6.14
CA SER A 323 -20.87 -31.86 6.34
C SER A 323 -20.59 -33.07 5.44
N THR A 324 -21.62 -33.74 4.94
CA THR A 324 -21.50 -34.93 4.08
C THR A 324 -21.66 -34.63 2.58
N ILE A 325 -21.87 -33.36 2.21
CA ILE A 325 -22.25 -32.96 0.84
C ILE A 325 -21.01 -32.47 0.09
N LYS A 326 -20.84 -32.91 -1.17
CA LYS A 326 -19.68 -32.52 -1.99
C LYS A 326 -19.75 -31.02 -2.37
N PRO A 327 -18.61 -30.31 -2.43
CA PRO A 327 -18.59 -28.86 -2.73
C PRO A 327 -19.34 -28.46 -4.02
N ASN A 328 -19.20 -29.23 -5.11
CA ASN A 328 -19.91 -28.95 -6.36
C ASN A 328 -21.43 -29.00 -6.20
N VAL A 329 -21.94 -29.90 -5.36
CA VAL A 329 -23.38 -30.00 -5.04
C VAL A 329 -23.79 -28.85 -4.12
N VAL A 330 -22.93 -28.41 -3.20
CA VAL A 330 -23.20 -27.24 -2.35
C VAL A 330 -23.28 -25.95 -3.17
N LEU A 331 -22.47 -25.79 -4.22
CA LEU A 331 -22.56 -24.65 -5.13
C LEU A 331 -23.93 -24.57 -5.83
N GLU A 332 -24.41 -25.68 -6.36
CA GLU A 332 -25.71 -25.73 -7.01
C GLU A 332 -26.88 -25.66 -5.98
N LEU A 333 -26.67 -26.19 -4.76
CA LEU A 333 -27.60 -26.03 -3.63
C LEU A 333 -27.72 -24.56 -3.17
N LEU A 334 -26.63 -23.79 -3.23
CA LEU A 334 -26.64 -22.35 -2.97
C LEU A 334 -27.55 -21.62 -3.97
N SER A 335 -27.44 -21.95 -5.27
CA SER A 335 -28.34 -21.42 -6.31
C SER A 335 -29.81 -21.79 -6.07
N LEU A 336 -30.07 -23.04 -5.64
CA LEU A 336 -31.42 -23.46 -5.25
C LEU A 336 -31.93 -22.65 -4.05
N ALA A 337 -31.12 -22.51 -3.00
CA ALA A 337 -31.48 -21.79 -1.80
C ALA A 337 -31.82 -20.33 -2.11
N ASN A 338 -31.04 -19.67 -2.96
CA ASN A 338 -31.28 -18.30 -3.37
C ASN A 338 -32.57 -18.16 -4.20
N ARG A 339 -32.79 -19.06 -5.18
CA ARG A 339 -33.99 -19.06 -6.06
C ARG A 339 -35.30 -19.28 -5.29
N PHE A 340 -35.27 -20.09 -4.24
CA PHE A 340 -36.44 -20.40 -3.42
C PHE A 340 -36.45 -19.67 -2.07
N CYS A 341 -35.57 -18.69 -1.85
CA CYS A 341 -35.47 -17.88 -0.64
C CYS A 341 -35.34 -18.71 0.65
N CYS A 342 -34.54 -19.77 0.61
CA CYS A 342 -34.20 -20.61 1.74
C CYS A 342 -33.01 -19.99 2.51
N GLU A 343 -33.27 -18.97 3.32
CA GLU A 343 -32.20 -18.17 3.98
C GLU A 343 -31.28 -19.01 4.87
N GLU A 344 -31.81 -19.91 5.70
CA GLU A 344 -30.98 -20.78 6.56
C GLU A 344 -30.06 -21.69 5.75
N MET A 345 -30.58 -22.24 4.64
CA MET A 345 -29.81 -23.08 3.72
C MET A 345 -28.75 -22.27 2.99
N LYS A 346 -29.10 -21.07 2.52
CA LYS A 346 -28.17 -20.14 1.87
C LYS A 346 -27.03 -19.79 2.81
N CYS A 347 -27.33 -19.41 4.05
CA CYS A 347 -26.31 -19.12 5.07
C CYS A 347 -25.41 -20.32 5.36
N ALA A 348 -25.98 -21.53 5.48
CA ALA A 348 -25.18 -22.74 5.70
C ALA A 348 -24.25 -23.03 4.51
N CYS A 349 -24.73 -22.91 3.28
CA CYS A 349 -23.93 -23.07 2.07
C CYS A 349 -22.82 -22.02 2.01
N ASP A 350 -23.14 -20.77 2.29
CA ASP A 350 -22.21 -19.63 2.31
C ASP A 350 -21.06 -19.88 3.31
N VAL A 351 -21.38 -20.25 4.56
CA VAL A 351 -20.38 -20.60 5.59
C VAL A 351 -19.53 -21.80 5.18
N HIS A 352 -20.16 -22.87 4.68
CA HIS A 352 -19.45 -24.08 4.29
C HIS A 352 -18.46 -23.80 3.15
N LEU A 353 -18.90 -23.12 2.09
CA LEU A 353 -18.04 -22.78 0.96
C LEU A 353 -16.93 -21.80 1.37
N ALA A 354 -17.22 -20.82 2.22
CA ALA A 354 -16.22 -19.89 2.75
C ALA A 354 -15.10 -20.62 3.50
N SER A 355 -15.43 -21.69 4.24
CA SER A 355 -14.44 -22.49 4.98
C SER A 355 -13.48 -23.29 4.08
N LEU A 356 -13.83 -23.49 2.80
CA LEU A 356 -12.99 -24.20 1.84
C LEU A 356 -11.95 -23.29 1.17
N VAL A 357 -12.08 -21.96 1.31
CA VAL A 357 -11.18 -20.99 0.67
C VAL A 357 -9.90 -20.87 1.49
N CYS A 358 -8.79 -21.43 0.99
CA CYS A 358 -7.50 -21.40 1.67
C CYS A 358 -6.39 -20.75 0.83
N GLU A 359 -6.40 -20.95 -0.48
CA GLU A 359 -5.36 -20.46 -1.40
C GLU A 359 -5.95 -19.59 -2.53
N LEU A 360 -5.09 -18.91 -3.30
CA LEU A 360 -5.51 -18.01 -4.36
C LEU A 360 -6.25 -18.72 -5.50
N GLU A 361 -5.93 -19.99 -5.75
CA GLU A 361 -6.64 -20.87 -6.68
C GLU A 361 -8.09 -21.09 -6.25
N ASP A 362 -8.33 -21.41 -4.97
CA ASP A 362 -9.69 -21.61 -4.42
C ASP A 362 -10.50 -20.32 -4.53
N ALA A 363 -9.91 -19.20 -4.13
CA ALA A 363 -10.54 -17.89 -4.21
C ALA A 363 -10.90 -17.53 -5.65
N SER A 364 -10.02 -17.83 -6.61
CA SER A 364 -10.25 -17.59 -8.04
C SER A 364 -11.36 -18.48 -8.63
N LEU A 365 -11.50 -19.70 -8.13
CA LEU A 365 -12.53 -20.65 -8.58
C LEU A 365 -13.92 -20.27 -8.03
N LEU A 366 -14.00 -19.90 -6.74
CA LEU A 366 -15.26 -19.75 -6.02
C LEU A 366 -15.85 -18.34 -6.05
N ILE A 367 -15.03 -17.30 -6.30
CA ILE A 367 -15.49 -15.91 -6.26
C ILE A 367 -16.63 -15.60 -7.23
N GLU A 368 -16.62 -16.18 -8.43
CA GLU A 368 -17.68 -15.93 -9.43
C GLU A 368 -19.04 -16.46 -8.95
N TYR A 369 -19.07 -17.66 -8.38
CA TYR A 369 -20.28 -18.23 -7.76
C TYR A 369 -20.76 -17.40 -6.57
N GLY A 370 -19.83 -16.96 -5.71
CA GLY A 370 -20.18 -16.11 -4.58
C GLY A 370 -20.80 -14.77 -5.00
N LEU A 371 -20.30 -14.18 -6.08
CA LEU A 371 -20.84 -12.93 -6.64
C LEU A 371 -22.19 -13.12 -7.35
N GLU A 372 -22.36 -14.23 -8.08
CA GLU A 372 -23.62 -14.56 -8.75
C GLU A 372 -24.75 -14.80 -7.74
N GLU A 373 -24.46 -15.56 -6.67
CA GLU A 373 -25.45 -15.92 -5.65
C GLU A 373 -25.54 -14.95 -4.48
N THR A 374 -24.78 -13.84 -4.50
CA THR A 374 -24.71 -12.84 -3.42
C THR A 374 -24.39 -13.47 -2.05
N ALA A 375 -23.43 -14.40 -2.04
CA ALA A 375 -22.97 -15.12 -0.86
C ALA A 375 -21.92 -14.27 -0.12
N TYR A 376 -22.35 -13.65 0.99
CA TYR A 376 -21.57 -12.64 1.70
C TYR A 376 -20.28 -13.21 2.30
N LEU A 377 -20.35 -14.34 3.00
CA LEU A 377 -19.17 -14.90 3.66
C LEU A 377 -18.18 -15.50 2.68
N LEU A 378 -18.64 -16.15 1.63
CA LEU A 378 -17.83 -16.72 0.56
C LEU A 378 -17.06 -15.63 -0.17
N VAL A 379 -17.74 -14.55 -0.58
CA VAL A 379 -17.07 -13.41 -1.21
C VAL A 379 -16.07 -12.78 -0.24
N GLY A 380 -16.44 -12.61 1.04
CA GLY A 380 -15.53 -12.14 2.09
C GLY A 380 -14.27 -12.99 2.26
N ALA A 381 -14.41 -14.33 2.24
CA ALA A 381 -13.28 -15.26 2.34
C ALA A 381 -12.37 -15.19 1.12
N CYS A 382 -12.93 -15.15 -0.09
CA CYS A 382 -12.15 -14.95 -1.32
C CYS A 382 -11.40 -13.60 -1.31
N LEU A 383 -12.06 -12.53 -0.87
CA LEU A 383 -11.43 -11.22 -0.73
C LEU A 383 -10.29 -11.25 0.29
N GLN A 384 -10.46 -11.97 1.40
CA GLN A 384 -9.42 -12.10 2.42
C GLN A 384 -8.13 -12.69 1.84
N ILE A 385 -8.22 -13.72 0.99
CA ILE A 385 -7.05 -14.29 0.31
C ILE A 385 -6.41 -13.27 -0.64
N PHE A 386 -7.19 -12.67 -1.54
CA PHE A 386 -6.66 -11.68 -2.49
C PHE A 386 -5.95 -10.53 -1.79
N LEU A 387 -6.51 -10.02 -0.69
CA LEU A 387 -5.94 -8.88 0.04
C LEU A 387 -4.72 -9.24 0.88
N ARG A 388 -4.67 -10.47 1.43
CA ARG A 388 -3.55 -10.93 2.25
C ARG A 388 -2.34 -11.38 1.43
N GLU A 389 -2.50 -11.60 0.13
CA GLU A 389 -1.43 -11.90 -0.82
C GLU A 389 -1.00 -10.68 -1.67
N LEU A 390 -1.42 -9.46 -1.28
CA LEU A 390 -0.91 -8.25 -1.91
C LEU A 390 0.59 -8.08 -1.61
N PRO A 391 1.39 -7.57 -2.57
CA PRO A 391 0.98 -7.09 -3.91
C PRO A 391 0.85 -8.21 -4.96
N GLY A 392 1.29 -9.44 -4.67
CA GLY A 392 1.38 -10.55 -5.62
C GLY A 392 0.06 -10.87 -6.34
N SER A 393 -1.07 -10.81 -5.61
CA SER A 393 -2.40 -11.09 -6.16
C SER A 393 -2.84 -10.12 -7.27
N MET A 394 -2.28 -8.90 -7.34
CA MET A 394 -2.65 -7.90 -8.34
C MET A 394 -2.35 -8.30 -9.78
N GLN A 395 -1.44 -9.26 -9.97
CA GLN A 395 -1.07 -9.77 -11.30
C GLN A 395 -2.05 -10.84 -11.81
N CYS A 396 -2.95 -11.33 -10.95
CA CYS A 396 -3.94 -12.34 -11.31
C CYS A 396 -5.05 -11.75 -12.20
N LEU A 397 -5.47 -12.48 -13.23
CA LEU A 397 -6.56 -12.06 -14.12
C LEU A 397 -7.89 -11.91 -13.38
N SER A 398 -8.17 -12.80 -12.42
CA SER A 398 -9.37 -12.73 -11.56
C SER A 398 -9.40 -11.43 -10.77
N PHE A 399 -8.25 -11.01 -10.22
CA PHE A 399 -8.10 -9.75 -9.52
C PHE A 399 -8.43 -8.56 -10.42
N VAL A 400 -7.82 -8.50 -11.61
CA VAL A 400 -8.04 -7.38 -12.55
C VAL A 400 -9.51 -7.30 -12.99
N LYS A 401 -10.13 -8.43 -13.32
CA LYS A 401 -11.55 -8.49 -13.70
C LYS A 401 -12.45 -7.98 -12.58
N LEU A 402 -12.16 -8.39 -11.35
CA LEU A 402 -12.97 -8.10 -10.17
C LEU A 402 -12.83 -6.65 -9.69
N PHE A 403 -11.61 -6.18 -9.47
CA PHE A 403 -11.37 -4.90 -8.82
C PHE A 403 -11.21 -3.74 -9.80
N CYS A 404 -10.72 -3.97 -11.02
CA CYS A 404 -10.41 -2.87 -11.93
C CYS A 404 -11.59 -2.48 -12.83
N SER A 405 -12.63 -3.30 -12.95
CA SER A 405 -13.78 -3.02 -13.83
C SER A 405 -14.97 -2.43 -13.05
N PRO A 406 -15.77 -1.53 -13.67
CA PRO A 406 -16.97 -1.00 -13.04
C PRO A 406 -18.02 -2.10 -12.80
N VAL A 407 -18.10 -3.08 -13.71
CA VAL A 407 -18.98 -4.25 -13.57
C VAL A 407 -18.56 -5.11 -12.37
N GLY A 408 -17.26 -5.34 -12.17
CA GLY A 408 -16.74 -6.06 -11.02
C GLY A 408 -17.02 -5.33 -9.70
N ARG A 409 -16.83 -4.00 -9.67
CA ARG A 409 -17.24 -3.14 -8.54
C ARG A 409 -18.72 -3.28 -8.23
N ASP A 410 -19.60 -3.24 -9.23
CA ASP A 410 -21.04 -3.34 -9.02
C ASP A 410 -21.45 -4.72 -8.50
N ARG A 411 -20.81 -5.79 -8.97
CA ARG A 411 -21.02 -7.14 -8.42
C ARG A 411 -20.55 -7.25 -6.99
N LEU A 412 -19.39 -6.68 -6.65
CA LEU A 412 -18.93 -6.57 -5.25
C LEU A 412 -19.90 -5.77 -4.41
N ALA A 413 -20.45 -4.68 -4.93
CA ALA A 413 -21.43 -3.85 -4.22
C ALA A 413 -22.72 -4.62 -3.93
N MET A 414 -23.23 -5.38 -4.90
CA MET A 414 -24.40 -6.26 -4.71
C MET A 414 -24.15 -7.35 -3.65
N ALA A 415 -22.92 -7.86 -3.55
CA ALA A 415 -22.51 -8.79 -2.52
C ALA A 415 -22.12 -8.13 -1.18
N GLY A 416 -22.21 -6.81 -1.03
CA GLY A 416 -21.88 -6.10 0.22
C GLY A 416 -20.39 -5.87 0.49
N HIS A 417 -19.57 -5.92 -0.56
CA HIS A 417 -18.10 -5.92 -0.48
C HIS A 417 -17.40 -4.83 -1.30
N ALA A 418 -18.13 -3.83 -1.80
CA ALA A 418 -17.53 -2.62 -2.38
C ALA A 418 -17.55 -1.47 -1.37
N SER A 419 -16.43 -0.76 -1.22
CA SER A 419 -16.33 0.38 -0.31
C SER A 419 -15.16 1.29 -0.67
N PHE A 420 -15.21 2.56 -0.25
CA PHE A 420 -14.06 3.47 -0.34
C PHE A 420 -12.82 2.87 0.32
N MET A 421 -12.94 2.28 1.51
CA MET A 421 -11.83 1.70 2.25
C MET A 421 -11.09 0.59 1.50
N LEU A 422 -11.83 -0.32 0.85
CA LEU A 422 -11.25 -1.37 0.00
C LEU A 422 -10.40 -0.76 -1.11
N TYR A 423 -11.00 0.13 -1.91
CA TYR A 423 -10.28 0.74 -3.03
C TYR A 423 -9.16 1.67 -2.56
N TYR A 424 -9.28 2.27 -1.38
CA TYR A 424 -8.24 3.12 -0.83
C TYR A 424 -7.00 2.31 -0.47
N PHE A 425 -7.19 1.14 0.14
CA PHE A 425 -6.11 0.19 0.41
C PHE A 425 -5.49 -0.30 -0.89
N LEU A 426 -6.29 -0.81 -1.83
CA LEU A 426 -5.80 -1.32 -3.12
C LEU A 426 -5.04 -0.26 -3.92
N SER A 427 -5.55 0.97 -3.99
CA SER A 427 -4.86 2.08 -4.66
C SER A 427 -3.55 2.44 -3.99
N GLN A 428 -3.43 2.35 -2.66
CA GLN A 428 -2.15 2.59 -1.99
C GLN A 428 -1.11 1.55 -2.37
N VAL A 429 -1.46 0.26 -2.31
CA VAL A 429 -0.56 -0.82 -2.74
C VAL A 429 -0.16 -0.61 -4.21
N ALA A 430 -1.12 -0.34 -5.09
CA ALA A 430 -0.86 -0.09 -6.51
C ALA A 430 0.08 1.10 -6.77
N MET A 431 -0.05 2.17 -5.98
CA MET A 431 0.82 3.35 -6.06
C MET A 431 2.23 3.09 -5.54
N GLU A 432 2.39 2.23 -4.53
CA GLU A 432 3.69 1.82 -3.99
C GLU A 432 4.44 0.90 -4.98
N GLU A 433 3.75 -0.04 -5.62
CA GLU A 433 4.33 -0.97 -6.60
C GLU A 433 4.67 -0.29 -7.92
N GLU A 434 3.67 0.24 -8.62
CA GLU A 434 3.85 0.89 -9.92
C GLU A 434 2.85 2.02 -10.12
N MET A 435 3.22 3.21 -9.65
CA MET A 435 2.40 4.42 -9.72
C MET A 435 1.90 4.78 -11.14
N ARG A 436 2.66 4.45 -12.19
CA ARG A 436 2.32 4.80 -13.59
C ARG A 436 1.46 3.75 -14.31
N SER A 437 1.15 2.63 -13.66
CA SER A 437 0.43 1.53 -14.29
C SER A 437 -1.02 1.90 -14.64
N ASN A 438 -1.61 1.20 -15.61
CA ASN A 438 -3.04 1.34 -15.92
C ASN A 438 -3.91 0.79 -14.79
N THR A 439 -3.46 -0.27 -14.11
CA THR A 439 -4.14 -0.87 -12.95
C THR A 439 -4.32 0.17 -11.83
N THR A 440 -3.29 0.97 -11.55
CA THR A 440 -3.34 2.04 -10.53
C THR A 440 -4.41 3.08 -10.88
N VAL A 441 -4.50 3.49 -12.15
CA VAL A 441 -5.54 4.42 -12.61
C VAL A 441 -6.93 3.80 -12.46
N MET A 442 -7.13 2.56 -12.93
CA MET A 442 -8.42 1.89 -12.85
C MET A 442 -8.90 1.72 -11.40
N LEU A 443 -8.01 1.37 -10.47
CA LEU A 443 -8.34 1.27 -9.04
C LEU A 443 -8.71 2.64 -8.45
N LEU A 444 -7.99 3.70 -8.81
CA LEU A 444 -8.30 5.06 -8.35
C LEU A 444 -9.62 5.59 -8.93
N GLU A 445 -9.99 5.22 -10.16
CA GLU A 445 -11.32 5.52 -10.69
C GLU A 445 -12.42 4.85 -9.85
N ARG A 446 -12.25 3.57 -9.48
CA ARG A 446 -13.17 2.87 -8.58
C ARG A 446 -13.19 3.53 -7.19
N LEU A 447 -12.05 4.00 -6.68
CA LEU A 447 -11.97 4.76 -5.43
C LEU A 447 -12.82 6.04 -5.50
N VAL A 448 -12.70 6.81 -6.58
CA VAL A 448 -13.50 8.03 -6.80
C VAL A 448 -15.00 7.71 -6.83
N GLU A 449 -15.39 6.63 -7.49
CA GLU A 449 -16.80 6.22 -7.58
C GLU A 449 -17.39 5.75 -6.25
N CYS A 450 -16.55 5.20 -5.36
CA CYS A 450 -16.95 4.80 -4.02
C CYS A 450 -16.87 5.93 -2.97
N ALA A 451 -16.31 7.10 -3.31
CA ALA A 451 -16.05 8.17 -2.37
C ALA A 451 -17.30 9.01 -2.03
N LYS A 452 -17.58 9.17 -0.73
CA LYS A 452 -18.56 10.12 -0.19
C LYS A 452 -18.01 11.55 -0.26
N ASP A 453 -18.90 12.54 -0.13
CA ASP A 453 -18.49 13.95 -0.07
C ASP A 453 -17.56 14.24 1.14
N GLY A 454 -16.71 15.26 1.00
CA GLY A 454 -15.73 15.63 2.02
C GLY A 454 -14.36 15.01 1.79
N TRP A 455 -13.76 14.45 2.85
CA TRP A 455 -12.35 14.02 2.84
C TRP A 455 -12.07 12.86 1.88
N GLU A 456 -13.04 11.97 1.65
CA GLU A 456 -12.89 10.84 0.74
C GLU A 456 -12.70 11.33 -0.70
N LYS A 457 -13.57 12.23 -1.20
CA LYS A 457 -13.40 12.86 -2.51
C LYS A 457 -12.13 13.70 -2.61
N GLN A 458 -11.79 14.45 -1.55
CA GLN A 458 -10.52 15.18 -1.49
C GLN A 458 -9.33 14.25 -1.74
N GLN A 459 -9.28 13.12 -1.03
CA GLN A 459 -8.20 12.15 -1.13
C GLN A 459 -8.18 11.44 -2.49
N ALA A 460 -9.34 10.98 -2.96
CA ALA A 460 -9.45 10.22 -4.21
C ALA A 460 -9.05 11.06 -5.43
N PHE A 461 -9.61 12.26 -5.58
CA PHE A 461 -9.27 13.16 -6.68
C PHE A 461 -7.80 13.59 -6.63
N HIS A 462 -7.27 13.86 -5.43
CA HIS A 462 -5.88 14.24 -5.26
C HIS A 462 -4.92 13.12 -5.67
N GLN A 463 -5.16 11.88 -5.22
CA GLN A 463 -4.34 10.73 -5.63
C GLN A 463 -4.39 10.47 -7.13
N LEU A 464 -5.56 10.56 -7.75
CA LEU A 464 -5.71 10.44 -9.19
C LEU A 464 -4.95 11.54 -9.93
N GLY A 465 -5.02 12.79 -9.46
CA GLY A 465 -4.21 13.90 -9.97
C GLY A 465 -2.70 13.64 -9.89
N VAL A 466 -2.22 13.09 -8.77
CA VAL A 466 -0.81 12.71 -8.59
C VAL A 466 -0.38 11.64 -9.60
N VAL A 467 -1.18 10.59 -9.79
CA VAL A 467 -0.88 9.52 -10.74
C VAL A 467 -0.85 10.03 -12.18
N MET A 468 -1.84 10.84 -12.59
CA MET A 468 -1.86 11.45 -13.92
C MET A 468 -0.66 12.38 -14.13
N PHE A 469 -0.25 13.11 -13.09
CA PHE A 469 0.93 13.98 -13.15
C PHE A 469 2.21 13.16 -13.39
N GLU A 470 2.37 12.05 -12.68
CA GLU A 470 3.52 11.14 -12.83
C GLU A 470 3.54 10.44 -14.19
N ARG A 471 2.37 10.18 -14.78
CA ARG A 471 2.23 9.72 -16.18
C ARG A 471 2.52 10.81 -17.21
N LYS A 472 2.77 12.05 -16.78
CA LYS A 472 2.98 13.26 -17.61
C LYS A 472 1.73 13.68 -18.38
N GLU A 473 0.56 13.23 -17.96
CA GLU A 473 -0.74 13.59 -18.51
C GLU A 473 -1.22 14.89 -17.83
N TYR A 474 -0.48 15.98 -18.05
CA TYR A 474 -0.61 17.21 -17.25
C TYR A 474 -1.97 17.92 -17.39
N LYS A 475 -2.72 17.67 -18.47
CA LYS A 475 -4.07 18.24 -18.63
C LYS A 475 -5.06 17.55 -17.70
N ASP A 476 -5.05 16.22 -17.70
CA ASP A 476 -5.93 15.41 -16.86
C ASP A 476 -5.53 15.54 -15.39
N ALA A 477 -4.23 15.56 -15.09
CA ALA A 477 -3.72 15.86 -13.75
C ALA A 477 -4.26 17.20 -13.23
N GLN A 478 -4.19 18.26 -14.04
CA GLN A 478 -4.72 19.56 -13.66
C GLN A 478 -6.22 19.49 -13.32
N HIS A 479 -7.01 18.80 -14.16
CA HIS A 479 -8.45 18.64 -13.93
C HIS A 479 -8.74 17.95 -12.60
N TRP A 480 -8.08 16.82 -12.32
CA TRP A 480 -8.27 16.10 -11.07
C TRP A 480 -7.83 16.89 -9.83
N PHE A 481 -6.73 17.64 -9.93
CA PHE A 481 -6.33 18.55 -8.85
C PHE A 481 -7.33 19.69 -8.65
N GLU A 482 -7.92 20.25 -9.71
CA GLU A 482 -8.98 21.25 -9.62
C GLU A 482 -10.22 20.66 -8.93
N SER A 483 -10.65 19.45 -9.28
CA SER A 483 -11.73 18.73 -8.60
C SER A 483 -11.44 18.47 -7.11
N ALA A 484 -10.20 18.16 -6.75
CA ALA A 484 -9.79 18.00 -5.36
C ALA A 484 -9.85 19.34 -4.58
N VAL A 485 -9.47 20.45 -5.22
CA VAL A 485 -9.60 21.81 -4.65
C VAL A 485 -11.07 22.17 -4.45
N GLU A 486 -11.94 21.87 -5.41
CA GLU A 486 -13.38 22.08 -5.30
C GLU A 486 -14.00 21.25 -4.16
N ALA A 487 -13.48 20.05 -3.91
CA ALA A 487 -13.85 19.23 -2.76
C ALA A 487 -13.28 19.74 -1.41
N GLY A 488 -12.42 20.77 -1.43
CA GLY A 488 -11.86 21.42 -0.24
C GLY A 488 -10.39 21.11 0.06
N HIS A 489 -9.68 20.38 -0.81
CA HIS A 489 -8.27 20.03 -0.59
C HIS A 489 -7.33 21.13 -1.09
N VAL A 490 -7.03 22.11 -0.22
CA VAL A 490 -6.20 23.27 -0.56
C VAL A 490 -4.81 22.89 -1.09
N TYR A 491 -4.18 21.84 -0.54
CA TYR A 491 -2.85 21.39 -0.98
C TYR A 491 -2.82 20.96 -2.45
N SER A 492 -3.93 20.50 -3.04
CA SER A 492 -4.00 20.15 -4.47
C SER A 492 -3.71 21.33 -5.41
N LEU A 493 -3.76 22.59 -4.92
CA LEU A 493 -3.27 23.75 -5.68
C LEU A 493 -1.80 23.62 -6.10
N VAL A 494 -0.98 22.90 -5.33
CA VAL A 494 0.39 22.52 -5.70
C VAL A 494 0.39 21.77 -7.04
N GLY A 495 -0.45 20.75 -7.15
CA GLY A 495 -0.61 19.97 -8.37
C GLY A 495 -1.11 20.81 -9.55
N VAL A 496 -2.06 21.72 -9.32
CA VAL A 496 -2.52 22.67 -10.35
C VAL A 496 -1.37 23.58 -10.83
N ALA A 497 -0.58 24.14 -9.92
CA ALA A 497 0.56 24.99 -10.27
C ALA A 497 1.62 24.21 -11.06
N ARG A 498 1.98 23.01 -10.62
CA ARG A 498 2.97 22.18 -11.32
C ARG A 498 2.50 21.75 -12.69
N ALA A 499 1.24 21.33 -12.83
CA ALA A 499 0.67 20.99 -14.12
C ALA A 499 0.71 22.18 -15.09
N LYS A 500 0.37 23.39 -14.62
CA LYS A 500 0.50 24.64 -15.40
C LYS A 500 1.96 24.93 -15.77
N TYR A 501 2.89 24.76 -14.83
CA TYR A 501 4.32 24.97 -15.07
C TYR A 501 4.88 24.00 -16.11
N LYS A 502 4.60 22.70 -16.00
CA LYS A 502 5.03 21.68 -16.99
C LYS A 502 4.43 21.90 -18.38
N ARG A 503 3.30 22.62 -18.46
CA ARG A 503 2.68 23.10 -19.71
C ARG A 503 3.25 24.45 -20.22
N GLY A 504 4.28 24.99 -19.58
CA GLY A 504 4.96 26.23 -19.94
C GLY A 504 4.32 27.51 -19.38
N HIS A 505 3.38 27.41 -18.46
CA HIS A 505 2.64 28.56 -17.91
C HIS A 505 3.24 29.02 -16.57
N THR A 506 4.53 29.32 -16.55
CA THR A 506 5.30 29.63 -15.33
C THR A 506 4.73 30.79 -14.51
N TYR A 507 4.37 31.90 -15.16
CA TYR A 507 3.78 33.06 -14.47
C TYR A 507 2.43 32.72 -13.82
N ALA A 508 1.62 31.87 -14.45
CA ALA A 508 0.35 31.44 -13.88
C ALA A 508 0.55 30.56 -12.64
N ALA A 509 1.55 29.66 -12.67
CA ALA A 509 1.93 28.85 -11.52
C ALA A 509 2.44 29.71 -10.35
N TYR A 510 3.35 30.65 -10.63
CA TYR A 510 3.85 31.60 -9.63
C TYR A 510 2.72 32.43 -9.02
N LYS A 511 1.85 33.01 -9.85
CA LYS A 511 0.73 33.85 -9.38
C LYS A 511 -0.21 33.06 -8.47
N LEU A 512 -0.48 31.79 -8.80
CA LEU A 512 -1.33 30.90 -8.01
C LEU A 512 -0.74 30.61 -6.63
N MET A 513 0.56 30.28 -6.57
CA MET A 513 1.22 30.06 -5.28
C MET A 513 1.35 31.35 -4.47
N ASN A 514 1.54 32.49 -5.14
CA ASN A 514 1.59 33.77 -4.46
C ASN A 514 0.23 34.19 -3.88
N SER A 515 -0.88 33.94 -4.57
CA SER A 515 -2.22 34.17 -3.98
C SER A 515 -2.45 33.24 -2.79
N LEU A 516 -2.11 31.97 -2.90
CA LEU A 516 -2.23 30.99 -1.81
C LEU A 516 -1.53 31.45 -0.52
N ILE A 517 -0.31 31.98 -0.63
CA ILE A 517 0.45 32.51 0.52
C ILE A 517 -0.22 33.74 1.15
N ASN A 518 -0.93 34.55 0.37
CA ASN A 518 -1.63 35.73 0.89
C ASN A 518 -3.00 35.37 1.51
N ASP A 519 -3.67 34.35 0.96
CA ASP A 519 -5.02 33.96 1.34
C ASP A 519 -5.04 33.11 2.64
N TYR A 520 -3.93 32.45 2.97
CA TYR A 520 -3.81 31.55 4.12
C TYR A 520 -2.65 31.94 5.03
N LYS A 521 -2.64 31.42 6.27
CA LYS A 521 -1.46 31.51 7.14
C LYS A 521 -0.28 30.80 6.44
N PRO A 522 0.83 31.50 6.16
CA PRO A 522 1.94 30.90 5.42
C PRO A 522 2.58 29.75 6.20
N VAL A 523 2.87 28.67 5.48
CA VAL A 523 3.56 27.47 5.99
C VAL A 523 4.69 27.09 5.03
N GLY A 524 5.70 26.37 5.53
CA GLY A 524 6.96 26.18 4.82
C GLY A 524 6.82 25.59 3.41
N TRP A 525 5.91 24.63 3.22
CA TRP A 525 5.71 24.00 1.92
C TRP A 525 5.19 24.96 0.83
N MET A 526 4.48 26.04 1.21
CA MET A 526 3.99 27.02 0.24
C MET A 526 5.15 27.80 -0.40
N TYR A 527 6.13 28.21 0.41
CA TYR A 527 7.35 28.85 -0.07
C TYR A 527 8.23 27.87 -0.83
N GLN A 528 8.34 26.62 -0.35
CA GLN A 528 9.02 25.56 -1.06
C GLN A 528 8.47 25.40 -2.49
N GLU A 529 7.15 25.34 -2.62
CA GLU A 529 6.50 25.18 -3.92
C GLU A 529 6.69 26.42 -4.80
N ARG A 530 6.49 27.62 -4.25
CA ARG A 530 6.70 28.87 -5.01
C ARG A 530 8.13 29.00 -5.55
N SER A 531 9.13 28.51 -4.79
CA SER A 531 10.54 28.53 -5.19
C SER A 531 10.84 27.82 -6.51
N LEU A 532 9.99 26.87 -6.92
CA LEU A 532 10.11 26.17 -8.22
C LEU A 532 9.85 27.10 -9.41
N TYR A 533 9.13 28.20 -9.18
CA TYR A 533 8.74 29.17 -10.19
C TYR A 533 9.54 30.48 -10.11
N CYS A 534 10.53 30.53 -9.21
CA CYS A 534 11.42 31.67 -8.96
C CYS A 534 12.83 31.38 -9.50
N ILE A 535 13.63 32.44 -9.70
CA ILE A 535 15.04 32.31 -10.14
C ILE A 535 15.94 33.16 -9.24
N GLY A 536 17.18 32.73 -9.04
CA GLY A 536 18.23 33.50 -8.37
C GLY A 536 17.88 33.86 -6.92
N LYS A 537 17.94 35.15 -6.58
CA LYS A 537 17.75 35.63 -5.19
C LYS A 537 16.35 35.34 -4.65
N GLU A 538 15.31 35.47 -5.47
CA GLU A 538 13.93 35.21 -5.04
C GLU A 538 13.74 33.74 -4.66
N LYS A 539 14.29 32.83 -5.48
CA LYS A 539 14.30 31.39 -5.16
C LYS A 539 14.99 31.12 -3.82
N MET A 540 16.17 31.70 -3.61
CA MET A 540 16.90 31.52 -2.36
C MET A 540 16.13 32.06 -1.14
N MET A 541 15.47 33.21 -1.25
CA MET A 541 14.63 33.75 -0.18
C MET A 541 13.46 32.83 0.16
N ASP A 542 12.79 32.27 -0.84
CA ASP A 542 11.70 31.31 -0.64
C ASP A 542 12.20 30.03 0.04
N LEU A 543 13.37 29.51 -0.35
CA LEU A 543 13.96 28.33 0.28
C LEU A 543 14.36 28.58 1.75
N ILE A 544 14.87 29.77 2.07
CA ILE A 544 15.17 30.16 3.46
C ILE A 544 13.87 30.23 4.27
N SER A 545 12.87 30.95 3.76
CA SER A 545 11.55 31.09 4.40
C SER A 545 10.88 29.72 4.62
N ALA A 546 11.03 28.80 3.68
CA ALA A 546 10.52 27.44 3.80
C ALA A 546 11.13 26.72 5.02
N THR A 547 12.45 26.79 5.19
CA THR A 547 13.15 26.14 6.32
C THR A 547 12.98 26.86 7.66
N GLU A 548 12.71 28.17 7.66
CA GLU A 548 12.38 28.91 8.88
C GLU A 548 11.00 28.52 9.43
N LEU A 549 10.06 28.24 8.54
CA LEU A 549 8.70 27.82 8.91
C LEU A 549 8.58 26.31 9.15
N ASP A 550 9.37 25.50 8.45
CA ASP A 550 9.37 24.05 8.56
C ASP A 550 10.78 23.47 8.28
N PRO A 551 11.58 23.19 9.33
CA PRO A 551 12.93 22.65 9.17
C PRO A 551 12.96 21.19 8.72
N THR A 552 11.80 20.52 8.63
CA THR A 552 11.71 19.11 8.23
C THR A 552 11.60 18.91 6.71
N LEU A 553 11.43 20.00 5.95
CA LEU A 553 11.35 19.98 4.49
C LEU A 553 12.70 19.66 3.88
N SER A 554 12.83 18.52 3.18
CA SER A 554 14.13 18.11 2.62
C SER A 554 14.55 18.89 1.39
N PHE A 555 13.61 19.29 0.52
CA PHE A 555 13.92 19.91 -0.76
C PHE A 555 14.78 21.18 -0.65
N PRO A 556 14.50 22.14 0.26
CA PRO A 556 15.34 23.32 0.40
C PRO A 556 16.80 23.01 0.73
N TYR A 557 17.06 22.06 1.63
CA TYR A 557 18.43 21.65 1.97
C TYR A 557 19.11 20.96 0.78
N LYS A 558 18.41 20.06 0.09
CA LYS A 558 18.94 19.38 -1.11
C LYS A 558 19.31 20.38 -2.19
N TYR A 559 18.43 21.33 -2.48
CA TYR A 559 18.68 22.35 -3.50
C TYR A 559 19.86 23.24 -3.13
N ARG A 560 19.92 23.76 -1.90
CA ARG A 560 21.04 24.59 -1.43
C ARG A 560 22.36 23.81 -1.44
N ALA A 561 22.36 22.54 -1.01
CA ALA A 561 23.55 21.70 -0.99
C ALA A 561 24.08 21.44 -2.41
N VAL A 562 23.20 21.09 -3.37
CA VAL A 562 23.62 20.91 -4.77
C VAL A 562 24.05 22.20 -5.41
N SER A 563 23.40 23.33 -5.13
CA SER A 563 23.85 24.66 -5.59
C SER A 563 25.25 25.00 -5.07
N LEU A 564 25.58 24.65 -3.82
CA LEU A 564 26.94 24.80 -3.27
C LEU A 564 27.95 23.87 -3.95
N LEU A 565 27.53 22.65 -4.31
CA LEU A 565 28.37 21.72 -5.08
C LEU A 565 28.68 22.29 -6.47
N GLU A 566 27.69 22.84 -7.17
CA GLU A 566 27.85 23.49 -8.47
C GLU A 566 28.82 24.69 -8.39
N GLU A 567 28.92 25.35 -7.24
CA GLU A 567 29.93 26.38 -6.92
C GLU A 567 31.32 25.81 -6.52
N ASN A 568 31.54 24.49 -6.65
CA ASN A 568 32.73 23.75 -6.19
C ASN A 568 32.99 23.82 -4.67
N ARG A 569 31.94 24.03 -3.87
CA ARG A 569 32.02 24.12 -2.40
C ARG A 569 31.48 22.84 -1.74
N ILE A 570 32.20 21.72 -1.94
CA ILE A 570 31.76 20.39 -1.49
C ILE A 570 31.63 20.27 0.03
N GLY A 571 32.60 20.78 0.80
CA GLY A 571 32.53 20.77 2.27
C GLY A 571 31.27 21.48 2.81
N PRO A 572 31.01 22.74 2.41
CA PRO A 572 29.75 23.42 2.73
C PRO A 572 28.49 22.67 2.27
N ALA A 573 28.51 22.03 1.09
CA ALA A 573 27.39 21.20 0.62
C ALA A 573 27.09 20.03 1.58
N ILE A 574 28.13 19.34 2.07
CA ILE A 574 27.99 18.26 3.07
C ILE A 574 27.44 18.83 4.39
N THR A 575 27.92 19.98 4.85
CA THR A 575 27.38 20.61 6.07
C THR A 575 25.92 21.00 5.92
N GLU A 576 25.50 21.42 4.72
CA GLU A 576 24.12 21.81 4.43
C GLU A 576 23.18 20.61 4.42
N ILE A 577 23.55 19.51 3.76
CA ILE A 577 22.71 18.29 3.75
C ILE A 577 22.68 17.61 5.13
N ASN A 578 23.75 17.73 5.92
CA ASN A 578 23.76 17.22 7.30
C ASN A 578 22.71 17.88 8.20
N LYS A 579 22.31 19.13 7.92
CA LYS A 579 21.24 19.80 8.67
C LYS A 579 19.93 19.02 8.57
N ILE A 580 19.51 18.62 7.37
CA ILE A 580 18.26 17.85 7.21
C ILE A 580 18.40 16.41 7.71
N ILE A 581 19.55 15.77 7.49
CA ILE A 581 19.79 14.41 7.97
C ILE A 581 19.68 14.35 9.51
N GLY A 582 20.05 15.42 10.21
CA GLY A 582 19.85 15.55 11.66
C GLY A 582 18.38 15.60 12.10
N PHE A 583 17.44 16.01 11.24
CA PHE A 583 16.00 15.97 11.51
C PHE A 583 15.33 14.70 11.00
N LYS A 584 15.66 14.29 9.77
CA LYS A 584 15.02 13.18 9.07
C LYS A 584 16.04 12.46 8.19
N VAL A 585 16.32 11.21 8.54
CA VAL A 585 17.05 10.29 7.66
C VAL A 585 16.11 9.82 6.56
N SER A 586 16.47 10.10 5.32
CA SER A 586 15.78 9.61 4.13
C SER A 586 16.79 9.13 3.08
N PRO A 587 16.47 8.08 2.30
CA PRO A 587 17.40 7.51 1.32
C PRO A 587 17.94 8.53 0.31
N ASP A 588 17.11 9.46 -0.14
CA ASP A 588 17.49 10.51 -1.09
C ASP A 588 18.49 11.53 -0.51
N CYS A 589 18.40 11.85 0.79
CA CYS A 589 19.35 12.72 1.45
C CYS A 589 20.69 12.01 1.71
N LEU A 590 20.65 10.73 2.11
CA LEU A 590 21.83 9.89 2.26
C LEU A 590 22.53 9.68 0.93
N GLU A 591 21.79 9.48 -0.16
CA GLU A 591 22.33 9.33 -1.51
C GLU A 591 23.11 10.59 -1.92
N LEU A 592 22.51 11.79 -1.74
CA LEU A 592 23.19 13.05 -2.05
C LEU A 592 24.46 13.22 -1.22
N ARG A 593 24.43 12.88 0.07
CA ARG A 593 25.63 12.95 0.92
C ARG A 593 26.69 11.94 0.48
N ALA A 594 26.33 10.69 0.20
CA ALA A 594 27.23 9.69 -0.34
C ALA A 594 27.88 10.17 -1.65
N TRP A 595 27.10 10.80 -2.52
CA TRP A 595 27.59 11.36 -3.78
C TRP A 595 28.62 12.47 -3.56
N PHE A 596 28.38 13.38 -2.62
CA PHE A 596 29.34 14.43 -2.25
C PHE A 596 30.61 13.85 -1.60
N LEU A 597 30.47 12.79 -0.79
CA LEU A 597 31.60 12.12 -0.13
C LEU A 597 32.48 11.38 -1.15
N ILE A 598 31.89 10.71 -2.13
CA ILE A 598 32.64 10.11 -3.25
C ILE A 598 33.40 11.20 -4.01
N ALA A 599 32.79 12.36 -4.25
CA ALA A 599 33.46 13.50 -4.88
C ALA A 599 34.60 14.10 -4.04
N MET A 600 34.59 13.89 -2.70
CA MET A 600 35.69 14.23 -1.79
C MET A 600 36.68 13.07 -1.56
N GLU A 601 36.50 11.93 -2.23
CA GLU A 601 37.29 10.70 -2.02
C GLU A 601 37.16 10.09 -0.60
N GLU A 602 36.12 10.47 0.14
CA GLU A 602 35.78 9.96 1.48
C GLU A 602 34.94 8.67 1.38
N TYR A 603 35.54 7.63 0.78
CA TYR A 603 34.85 6.39 0.40
C TYR A 603 34.28 5.61 1.60
N GLU A 604 34.93 5.67 2.75
CA GLU A 604 34.44 4.97 3.95
C GLU A 604 33.11 5.53 4.43
N ALA A 605 32.99 6.85 4.41
CA ALA A 605 31.77 7.53 4.81
C ALA A 605 30.66 7.35 3.77
N ALA A 606 31.00 7.35 2.48
CA ALA A 606 30.05 7.06 1.42
C ALA A 606 29.49 5.63 1.53
N LEU A 607 30.35 4.63 1.75
CA LEU A 607 29.93 3.23 1.89
C LEU A 607 28.97 3.03 3.07
N ARG A 608 29.19 3.75 4.18
CA ARG A 608 28.29 3.76 5.33
C ARG A 608 26.88 4.20 4.95
N ASP A 609 26.77 5.33 4.23
CA ASP A 609 25.50 5.88 3.77
C ASP A 609 24.80 4.94 2.79
N VAL A 610 25.53 4.36 1.83
CA VAL A 610 25.00 3.38 0.86
C VAL A 610 24.42 2.15 1.55
N ARG A 611 25.12 1.63 2.56
CA ARG A 611 24.62 0.48 3.33
C ARG A 611 23.37 0.84 4.12
N ALA A 612 23.35 2.01 4.77
CA ALA A 612 22.15 2.49 5.45
C ALA A 612 20.95 2.62 4.50
N ILE A 613 21.16 3.15 3.29
CA ILE A 613 20.14 3.17 2.23
C ILE A 613 19.60 1.76 1.95
N LEU A 614 20.48 0.78 1.70
CA LEU A 614 20.09 -0.61 1.40
C LEU A 614 19.37 -1.31 2.56
N THR A 615 19.60 -0.85 3.79
CA THR A 615 18.83 -1.36 4.92
C THR A 615 17.43 -0.77 4.98
N LEU A 616 17.22 0.47 4.52
CA LEU A 616 15.91 1.11 4.47
C LEU A 616 15.11 0.64 3.26
N ASP A 617 15.78 0.49 2.11
CA ASP A 617 15.24 -0.01 0.86
C ASP A 617 16.30 -0.89 0.18
N PRO A 618 16.16 -2.23 0.22
CA PRO A 618 17.16 -3.15 -0.33
C PRO A 618 17.26 -3.09 -1.85
N ASN A 619 16.21 -2.61 -2.52
CA ASN A 619 16.13 -2.48 -3.97
C ASN A 619 16.41 -1.06 -4.45
N TYR A 620 16.97 -0.21 -3.57
CA TYR A 620 17.19 1.20 -3.88
C TYR A 620 18.12 1.40 -5.07
N MET A 621 17.67 2.22 -6.02
CA MET A 621 18.39 2.58 -7.23
C MET A 621 18.98 4.00 -7.11
N MET A 622 20.29 4.05 -6.92
CA MET A 622 21.09 5.26 -6.81
C MET A 622 21.34 5.94 -8.16
N PHE A 623 21.80 7.19 -8.10
CA PHE A 623 22.18 8.06 -9.20
C PHE A 623 21.07 8.21 -10.23
N TYR A 624 19.90 8.67 -9.77
CA TYR A 624 18.70 8.84 -10.58
C TYR A 624 18.17 7.53 -11.20
N GLY A 625 18.33 6.42 -10.49
CA GLY A 625 17.82 5.12 -10.92
C GLY A 625 18.77 4.31 -11.80
N ASN A 626 20.04 4.72 -11.92
CA ASN A 626 20.98 4.12 -12.87
C ASN A 626 21.86 3.03 -12.25
N MET A 627 21.95 2.94 -10.92
CA MET A 627 22.82 1.97 -10.25
C MET A 627 22.16 1.40 -9.00
N HIS A 628 22.05 0.07 -8.93
CA HIS A 628 21.62 -0.59 -7.70
C HIS A 628 22.65 -0.38 -6.57
N GLY A 629 22.21 -0.04 -5.36
CA GLY A 629 23.14 0.27 -4.25
C GLY A 629 24.15 -0.84 -3.95
N ASN A 630 23.75 -2.12 -4.04
CA ASN A 630 24.67 -3.27 -3.90
C ASN A 630 25.87 -3.23 -4.86
N HIS A 631 25.68 -2.71 -6.08
CA HIS A 631 26.77 -2.57 -7.03
C HIS A 631 27.80 -1.54 -6.54
N LEU A 632 27.33 -0.43 -5.97
CA LEU A 632 28.22 0.57 -5.37
C LEU A 632 28.96 0.03 -4.14
N VAL A 633 28.30 -0.80 -3.32
CA VAL A 633 28.96 -1.53 -2.21
C VAL A 633 30.10 -2.41 -2.72
N GLN A 634 29.90 -3.13 -3.82
CA GLN A 634 30.94 -3.97 -4.43
C GLN A 634 32.10 -3.15 -4.99
N LEU A 635 31.83 -1.95 -5.52
CA LEU A 635 32.87 -1.04 -6.04
C LEU A 635 33.70 -0.40 -4.92
N LEU A 636 33.06 0.02 -3.83
CA LEU A 636 33.73 0.68 -2.70
C LEU A 636 34.38 -0.31 -1.72
N GLY A 637 33.85 -1.53 -1.61
CA GLY A 637 34.29 -2.55 -0.66
C GLY A 637 35.79 -2.90 -0.69
N PRO A 638 36.46 -2.96 -1.85
CA PRO A 638 37.91 -3.20 -1.92
C PRO A 638 38.78 -2.03 -1.43
N VAL A 639 38.22 -0.82 -1.35
CA VAL A 639 38.93 0.44 -1.07
C VAL A 639 38.81 0.84 0.41
N VAL A 640 37.91 0.19 1.16
CA VAL A 640 37.45 0.60 2.49
C VAL A 640 37.52 -0.58 3.46
N GLN A 641 37.72 -0.30 4.76
CA GLN A 641 37.61 -1.34 5.79
C GLN A 641 36.20 -1.96 5.80
N GLN A 642 36.11 -3.29 5.76
CA GLN A 642 34.82 -3.98 5.75
C GLN A 642 34.13 -3.89 7.12
N TYR A 643 33.19 -2.96 7.23
CA TYR A 643 32.19 -2.98 8.29
C TYR A 643 31.07 -3.96 7.94
N ASN A 644 30.39 -4.55 8.91
CA ASN A 644 29.11 -5.20 8.65
C ASN A 644 27.99 -4.14 8.62
N GLN A 645 26.77 -4.55 8.32
CA GLN A 645 25.63 -3.64 8.23
C GLN A 645 25.30 -2.98 9.58
N ALA A 646 25.48 -3.70 10.70
CA ALA A 646 25.21 -3.20 12.03
C ALA A 646 26.24 -2.13 12.47
N ASP A 647 27.53 -2.34 12.16
CA ASP A 647 28.61 -1.37 12.41
C ASP A 647 28.36 -0.03 11.71
N CYS A 648 27.84 -0.08 10.47
CA CYS A 648 27.47 1.12 9.73
C CYS A 648 26.36 1.91 10.42
N TRP A 649 25.36 1.22 11.00
CA TRP A 649 24.29 1.84 11.76
C TRP A 649 24.76 2.40 13.10
N MET A 650 25.63 1.69 13.83
CA MET A 650 26.23 2.21 15.07
C MET A 650 26.99 3.52 14.86
N GLN A 651 27.79 3.62 13.79
CA GLN A 651 28.54 4.84 13.47
C GLN A 651 27.65 6.00 13.02
N LEU A 652 26.52 5.70 12.38
CA LEU A 652 25.51 6.70 12.07
C LEU A 652 24.82 7.17 13.36
N TYR A 653 24.44 6.24 14.23
CA TYR A 653 23.79 6.48 15.50
C TYR A 653 24.60 7.37 16.46
N ASP A 654 25.91 7.10 16.61
CA ASP A 654 26.81 7.92 17.43
C ASP A 654 26.89 9.39 16.97
N ARG A 655 26.56 9.67 15.70
CA ARG A 655 26.48 11.02 15.13
C ARG A 655 25.06 11.60 15.13
N TRP A 656 24.07 10.81 15.52
CA TRP A 656 22.64 11.13 15.49
C TRP A 656 22.03 11.39 16.88
N SER A 657 22.76 11.16 17.98
CA SER A 657 22.15 11.09 19.32
C SER A 657 21.52 12.41 19.81
N SER A 658 20.21 12.51 19.62
CA SER A 658 19.28 13.09 20.61
C SER A 658 17.97 12.30 20.71
N VAL A 659 17.90 11.07 20.18
CA VAL A 659 16.72 10.19 20.26
C VAL A 659 17.20 8.82 20.73
N ASP A 660 16.77 8.43 21.93
CA ASP A 660 17.16 7.20 22.62
C ASP A 660 16.46 5.97 22.00
N ASP A 661 17.21 4.87 21.82
CA ASP A 661 16.76 3.48 22.08
C ASP A 661 17.89 2.46 21.80
N ILE A 662 18.98 2.56 22.57
CA ILE A 662 20.14 1.65 22.53
C ILE A 662 19.73 0.18 22.73
N GLY A 663 18.64 -0.08 23.47
CA GLY A 663 18.14 -1.44 23.75
C GLY A 663 17.58 -2.17 22.53
N SER A 664 16.78 -1.49 21.69
CA SER A 664 16.20 -2.07 20.47
C SER A 664 17.29 -2.41 19.44
N LEU A 665 18.30 -1.55 19.33
CA LEU A 665 19.45 -1.76 18.44
C LEU A 665 20.31 -2.95 18.89
N ALA A 666 20.54 -3.12 20.20
CA ALA A 666 21.30 -4.24 20.75
C ALA A 666 20.59 -5.60 20.55
N VAL A 667 19.27 -5.65 20.74
CA VAL A 667 18.47 -6.86 20.47
C VAL A 667 18.52 -7.21 18.98
N VAL A 668 18.35 -6.22 18.11
CA VAL A 668 18.42 -6.45 16.66
C VAL A 668 19.83 -6.83 16.20
N HIS A 669 20.87 -6.28 16.80
CA HIS A 669 22.26 -6.68 16.53
C HIS A 669 22.46 -8.17 16.81
N GLN A 670 21.98 -8.67 17.96
CA GLN A 670 22.02 -10.08 18.31
C GLN A 670 21.15 -10.94 17.38
N MET A 671 20.03 -10.42 16.88
CA MET A 671 19.18 -11.12 15.91
C MET A 671 19.84 -11.23 14.54
N LEU A 672 20.45 -10.15 14.03
CA LEU A 672 21.14 -10.11 12.73
C LEU A 672 22.28 -11.14 12.62
N GLU A 673 22.92 -11.49 13.74
CA GLU A 673 23.93 -12.54 13.82
C GLU A 673 23.35 -13.96 13.67
N ASN A 674 22.08 -14.18 14.04
CA ASN A 674 21.43 -15.49 14.08
C ASN A 674 20.59 -15.82 12.83
N ASP A 675 19.84 -14.86 12.30
CA ASP A 675 19.06 -15.01 11.05
C ASP A 675 19.04 -13.66 10.29
N PRO A 676 19.99 -13.41 9.38
CA PRO A 676 20.16 -12.09 8.78
C PRO A 676 18.95 -11.64 7.94
N GLY A 677 18.18 -12.56 7.36
CA GLY A 677 17.02 -12.24 6.53
C GLY A 677 15.84 -11.74 7.36
N LYS A 678 15.39 -12.54 8.32
CA LYS A 678 14.29 -12.15 9.22
C LYS A 678 14.67 -10.97 10.10
N SER A 679 15.91 -10.94 10.56
CA SER A 679 16.39 -9.88 11.45
C SER A 679 16.53 -8.53 10.76
N LEU A 680 16.78 -8.50 9.45
CA LEU A 680 16.75 -7.26 8.68
C LEU A 680 15.33 -6.70 8.60
N LEU A 681 14.32 -7.55 8.39
CA LEU A 681 12.93 -7.11 8.42
C LEU A 681 12.54 -6.63 9.82
N CYS A 682 12.87 -7.39 10.87
CA CYS A 682 12.65 -6.98 12.26
C CYS A 682 13.37 -5.66 12.58
N PHE A 683 14.58 -5.44 12.03
CA PHE A 683 15.29 -4.18 12.14
C PHE A 683 14.51 -3.03 11.49
N ARG A 684 14.05 -3.20 10.24
CA ARG A 684 13.22 -2.19 9.55
C ARG A 684 11.96 -1.88 10.34
N GLN A 685 11.26 -2.91 10.80
CA GLN A 685 10.09 -2.77 11.65
C GLN A 685 10.44 -2.03 12.95
N SER A 686 11.59 -2.30 13.55
CA SER A 686 12.08 -1.58 14.73
C SER A 686 12.40 -0.11 14.40
N LEU A 687 12.99 0.22 13.25
CA LEU A 687 13.20 1.60 12.82
C LEU A 687 11.88 2.34 12.62
N LEU A 688 10.84 1.65 12.15
CA LEU A 688 9.48 2.18 12.11
C LEU A 688 8.86 2.33 13.51
N LEU A 689 9.38 1.62 14.51
CA LEU A 689 9.02 1.71 15.93
C LEU A 689 9.97 2.63 16.75
N LEU A 690 11.03 3.18 16.16
CA LEU A 690 12.02 4.02 16.85
C LEU A 690 11.77 5.51 16.66
N ARG A 691 10.69 5.87 15.96
CA ARG A 691 10.42 7.26 15.55
C ARG A 691 9.51 8.07 16.47
N ASP A 692 9.35 7.67 17.74
CA ASP A 692 8.84 8.49 18.86
C ASP A 692 8.61 7.60 20.10
N ALA A 693 9.56 7.61 21.03
CA ALA A 693 9.37 7.24 22.44
C ALA A 693 9.76 8.45 23.29
#